data_AF-A0A1R1B5G2-F1
#
_entry.id   AF-A0A1R1B5G2-F1
#
_cell.length_a   1.000
_cell.length_b   1.000
_cell.length_c   1.000
_cell.angle_alpha   90.00
_cell.angle_beta   90.00
_cell.angle_gamma   90.00
#
_symmetry.space_group_name_H-M   'P 1'
#
loop_
_entity.id
_entity.type
_entity.pdbx_description
1 polymer ?
#
loop_
_entity_poly.entity_id
_entity_poly.type
_entity_poly.pdbx_seq_one_letter_code
_entity_poly.pdbx_strand_id
1 'polypeptide(L)'
;MNKPRFQKSLVTLLFLFTLVIGLLGFNHSQAYALDNGLAKTPPMGWNGWNAFHCDVNADLVKKTAKKIVDSGMKEAGYQYVNIDDCWMLNQRDANGNLVPDPEKFPNGMKEVADYVHSLGLKIGIYASAGTTTCANYPGSLDHEKKDAQSFAEWGIDYLKYDNCGDPQGRPVKERYEKMRDALADTGRDIVFSMSVGGTDDPWIWGKQVGNLWRTTGDISDTYLRMLVHFLKTVELYPYAGPGYWNDPDMLEVGNGGMSLEEYRTEFSLWSIMAAPLLSGTDLLNASQEILDIYANREVTAVNQDPIGIQARPIKMPNDGTYVLLKPMANGDKAVLFFNSTDGASNMEISLSQLGIPTSVDNKTYTVRNLWAHETTTTTDKISASVPSHGIMMYRVSPETRNEVSTDGFKRVIDNDGKEIWVKSLSDGSKMMTLVNRTTAATTISAEPEKLGFKPASVYLAEDDWTGQTMSYASKIVSDVEPFSAVTYRVTPGTPNGVPAAVGISFDAPSVIAPGETTTIIITLTNYGRVAVHNLDLNLNVPEGWTVIPASDTTFQTMPPVGKNNSVKVSWKVTVPQDAGAGWSHLTADAAFVSGGEIQGHVRSEFSVQVPSAPKAEDTFLSDMPFFGNVSNGWGPAERDTSVGGSGQGDGNMITLNGKGYEKGLGVHAYSKASFYIGKNFSRFITDIGLDSETQGGSVVFRVWGDGQKLYDSGVMKSETDTQHVNVDVSNVDVLTLEVTDGGVGNGATHADWAGAKLLKEVLVDDIKINGESFSSFDHVTKDYYMTFLEGTISDVPTVEVIPANNDVKVDISPAEQLPGTTVITVTSADGSMTQTYKIHFNITPELYLSDLPWIYATTGWGTIHRDASVEGNPIELLSDSGVVTYDKGIGTHANSEIIYDIAGKGYDRFQCYVGLDQEANRNDVGSVAFQVWADGEKLFDSGTMKRDTPAKFIDVDVSGRKQLKLIVTDASDGNGNDHADWADAQFIADKAR
;
A
#
# COMPACT_ATOMS: atom_id res chain seq x y z
N MET A 1 19.76 36.67 66.98
CA MET A 1 20.70 37.81 66.92
C MET A 1 21.72 37.55 65.82
N ASN A 2 22.10 38.63 65.15
CA ASN A 2 23.10 38.79 64.08
C ASN A 2 24.20 37.71 63.93
N LYS A 3 24.37 37.23 62.69
CA LYS A 3 25.53 37.43 61.78
C LYS A 3 26.88 37.89 62.42
N PRO A 4 28.06 37.74 61.76
CA PRO A 4 28.43 36.82 60.66
C PRO A 4 29.94 36.40 60.59
N ARG A 5 30.25 35.56 59.57
CA ARG A 5 31.26 35.77 58.48
C ARG A 5 32.72 35.28 58.54
N PHE A 6 33.10 34.81 57.33
CA PHE A 6 34.41 34.64 56.66
C PHE A 6 35.22 33.35 56.99
N GLN A 7 35.92 32.66 56.08
CA GLN A 7 35.90 32.37 54.63
C GLN A 7 37.19 31.57 54.33
N LYS A 8 37.15 30.62 53.36
CA LYS A 8 38.28 30.06 52.56
C LYS A 8 39.27 29.13 53.32
N SER A 9 39.71 27.97 52.84
CA SER A 9 39.73 27.32 51.52
C SER A 9 39.94 25.80 51.67
N LEU A 10 39.75 25.07 50.55
CA LEU A 10 40.27 23.74 50.19
C LEU A 10 39.49 22.49 50.64
N VAL A 11 38.55 22.03 49.79
CA VAL A 11 38.57 20.69 49.16
C VAL A 11 37.76 20.78 47.87
N THR A 12 38.46 20.86 46.74
CA THR A 12 37.91 20.80 45.38
C THR A 12 38.52 19.57 44.72
N LEU A 13 37.93 18.38 44.90
CA LEU A 13 38.17 17.23 44.01
C LEU A 13 37.24 16.04 44.29
N LEU A 14 35.90 16.21 44.36
CA LEU A 14 34.97 15.05 44.30
C LEU A 14 33.50 15.44 44.06
N PHE A 15 33.18 16.39 43.17
CA PHE A 15 31.77 16.71 42.83
C PHE A 15 31.64 17.30 41.42
N LEU A 16 32.22 16.63 40.43
CA LEU A 16 32.15 17.08 39.02
C LEU A 16 31.99 15.90 38.05
N PHE A 17 31.28 14.85 38.45
CA PHE A 17 30.94 13.71 37.58
C PHE A 17 29.47 13.24 37.64
N THR A 18 28.58 14.04 38.22
CA THR A 18 27.13 13.75 38.32
C THR A 18 26.26 14.96 37.96
N LEU A 19 26.77 15.88 37.13
CA LEU A 19 25.98 17.01 36.58
C LEU A 19 26.27 17.29 35.10
N VAL A 20 26.50 16.23 34.30
CA VAL A 20 26.56 16.31 32.81
C VAL A 20 25.75 15.18 32.12
N ILE A 21 25.08 14.29 32.86
CA ILE A 21 24.24 13.20 32.28
C ILE A 21 22.72 13.53 32.36
N GLY A 22 22.35 14.72 32.84
CA GLY A 22 20.95 15.16 32.98
C GLY A 22 20.46 16.20 31.95
N LEU A 23 21.20 16.39 30.85
CA LEU A 23 20.87 17.37 29.79
C LEU A 23 20.90 16.79 28.37
N LEU A 24 20.96 15.46 28.25
CA LEU A 24 20.45 14.77 27.06
C LEU A 24 18.99 14.41 27.36
N GLY A 25 18.16 15.43 27.52
CA GLY A 25 16.74 15.26 27.26
C GLY A 25 16.65 14.78 25.82
N PHE A 26 16.06 13.61 25.61
CA PHE A 26 15.46 13.30 24.33
C PHE A 26 14.46 14.43 24.05
N ASN A 27 14.92 15.47 23.36
CA ASN A 27 14.04 16.29 22.55
C ASN A 27 13.47 15.29 21.53
N HIS A 28 12.31 14.73 21.86
CA HIS A 28 11.39 14.35 20.81
C HIS A 28 11.16 15.65 20.05
N SER A 29 11.88 15.83 18.95
CA SER A 29 11.61 16.89 17.99
C SER A 29 10.15 16.71 17.64
N GLN A 30 9.27 17.57 18.17
CA GLN A 30 7.92 17.66 17.66
C GLN A 30 8.07 17.91 16.16
N ALA A 31 7.57 16.96 15.37
CA ALA A 31 7.48 17.07 13.93
C ALA A 31 6.67 18.34 13.58
N TYR A 32 7.35 19.44 13.28
CA TYR A 32 6.69 20.67 12.84
C TYR A 32 6.18 20.48 11.41
N ALA A 33 4.89 20.69 11.19
CA ALA A 33 4.30 20.71 9.85
C ALA A 33 4.68 22.01 9.11
N LEU A 34 4.66 21.97 7.76
CA LEU A 34 4.73 23.17 6.92
C LEU A 34 3.42 23.97 7.09
N ASP A 35 3.32 24.77 8.15
CA ASP A 35 2.18 25.65 8.39
C ASP A 35 2.40 27.03 7.74
N ASN A 36 2.59 27.04 6.42
CA ASN A 36 2.79 28.27 5.64
C ASN A 36 1.46 28.98 5.31
N GLY A 37 0.32 28.44 5.75
CA GLY A 37 -1.00 29.03 5.53
C GLY A 37 -1.53 28.93 4.10
N LEU A 38 -0.85 28.22 3.20
CA LEU A 38 -1.25 28.02 1.80
C LEU A 38 -1.96 26.68 1.60
N ALA A 39 -2.52 26.48 0.40
CA ALA A 39 -3.20 25.25 -0.01
C ALA A 39 -4.19 24.71 1.05
N LYS A 40 -4.97 25.59 1.70
CA LYS A 40 -5.95 25.20 2.73
C LYS A 40 -7.05 24.26 2.22
N THR A 41 -7.27 24.29 0.92
CA THR A 41 -8.00 23.29 0.12
C THR A 41 -7.07 22.84 -1.01
N PRO A 42 -7.34 21.69 -1.66
CA PRO A 42 -6.50 21.20 -2.76
C PRO A 42 -6.38 22.26 -3.87
N PRO A 43 -5.19 22.52 -4.42
CA PRO A 43 -5.04 23.46 -5.53
C PRO A 43 -5.90 23.07 -6.75
N MET A 44 -6.53 24.06 -7.38
CA MET A 44 -7.29 23.87 -8.63
C MET A 44 -6.74 24.80 -9.71
N GLY A 45 -6.51 24.28 -10.91
CA GLY A 45 -5.85 25.03 -11.96
C GLY A 45 -5.64 24.27 -13.26
N TRP A 46 -4.66 24.71 -14.03
CA TRP A 46 -4.25 24.10 -15.29
C TRP A 46 -2.74 23.95 -15.31
N ASN A 47 -2.25 22.89 -15.94
CA ASN A 47 -0.86 22.67 -16.28
C ASN A 47 -0.79 22.18 -17.73
N GLY A 48 0.04 22.80 -18.56
CA GLY A 48 0.11 22.50 -19.99
C GLY A 48 0.88 21.24 -20.39
N TRP A 49 1.54 20.54 -19.46
CA TRP A 49 2.47 19.45 -19.82
C TRP A 49 1.84 18.33 -20.64
N ASN A 50 0.67 17.81 -20.23
CA ASN A 50 0.06 16.64 -20.88
C ASN A 50 -0.34 16.93 -22.34
N ALA A 51 -0.82 18.14 -22.64
CA ALA A 51 -1.25 18.50 -23.99
C ALA A 51 -0.13 19.10 -24.86
N PHE A 52 0.82 19.84 -24.27
CA PHE A 52 1.76 20.66 -25.04
C PHE A 52 3.23 20.27 -24.88
N HIS A 53 3.58 19.47 -23.86
CA HIS A 53 4.97 19.16 -23.52
C HIS A 53 5.86 20.43 -23.52
N CYS A 54 6.92 20.46 -24.34
CA CYS A 54 7.81 21.62 -24.45
C CYS A 54 7.27 22.80 -25.30
N ASP A 55 6.12 22.68 -25.97
CA ASP A 55 5.53 23.74 -26.82
C ASP A 55 4.76 24.80 -25.99
N VAL A 56 5.41 25.28 -24.93
CA VAL A 56 4.89 26.33 -24.05
C VAL A 56 5.46 27.69 -24.43
N ASN A 57 4.63 28.73 -24.44
CA ASN A 57 5.04 30.12 -24.67
C ASN A 57 4.08 31.10 -24.00
N ALA A 58 4.47 32.37 -23.93
CA ALA A 58 3.70 33.43 -23.26
C ALA A 58 2.27 33.57 -23.83
N ASP A 59 2.09 33.47 -25.15
CA ASP A 59 0.78 33.63 -25.79
C ASP A 59 -0.18 32.49 -25.44
N LEU A 60 0.32 31.25 -25.44
CA LEU A 60 -0.44 30.08 -25.01
C LEU A 60 -0.93 30.26 -23.57
N VAL A 61 -0.02 30.56 -22.65
CA VAL A 61 -0.34 30.72 -21.22
C VAL A 61 -1.40 31.80 -20.99
N LYS A 62 -1.26 32.96 -21.65
CA LYS A 62 -2.23 34.07 -21.52
C LYS A 62 -3.60 33.73 -22.10
N LYS A 63 -3.65 33.05 -23.25
CA LYS A 63 -4.92 32.62 -23.87
C LYS A 63 -5.61 31.57 -23.01
N THR A 64 -4.87 30.61 -22.47
CA THR A 64 -5.41 29.58 -21.57
C THR A 64 -5.91 30.20 -20.27
N ALA A 65 -5.16 31.15 -19.67
CA ALA A 65 -5.61 31.89 -18.49
C ALA A 65 -6.94 32.62 -18.76
N LYS A 66 -7.08 33.27 -19.92
CA LYS A 66 -8.34 33.88 -20.32
C LYS A 66 -9.45 32.85 -20.53
N LYS A 67 -9.15 31.69 -21.13
CA LYS A 67 -10.12 30.62 -21.35
C LYS A 67 -10.70 30.09 -20.03
N ILE A 68 -9.89 29.94 -18.98
CA ILE A 68 -10.33 29.54 -17.62
C ILE A 68 -11.37 30.53 -17.06
N VAL A 69 -11.19 31.83 -17.30
CA VAL A 69 -12.15 32.87 -16.92
C VAL A 69 -13.44 32.76 -17.74
N ASP A 70 -13.31 32.57 -19.05
CA ASP A 70 -14.45 32.61 -19.98
C ASP A 70 -15.29 31.31 -19.96
N SER A 71 -14.75 30.20 -19.46
CA SER A 71 -15.39 28.86 -19.50
C SER A 71 -16.23 28.51 -18.28
N GLY A 72 -16.24 29.33 -17.23
CA GLY A 72 -16.88 29.00 -15.94
C GLY A 72 -15.99 28.22 -14.98
N MET A 73 -14.78 27.81 -15.40
CA MET A 73 -13.83 27.12 -14.54
C MET A 73 -13.36 27.99 -13.38
N LYS A 74 -13.11 29.29 -13.61
CA LYS A 74 -12.74 30.19 -12.50
C LYS A 74 -13.81 30.21 -11.39
N GLU A 75 -15.08 30.27 -11.76
CA GLU A 75 -16.22 30.24 -10.83
C GLU A 75 -16.37 28.89 -10.12
N ALA A 76 -15.88 27.81 -10.73
CA ALA A 76 -15.80 26.48 -10.12
C ALA A 76 -14.61 26.31 -9.17
N GLY A 77 -13.64 27.23 -9.16
CA GLY A 77 -12.52 27.29 -8.21
C GLY A 77 -11.12 27.30 -8.84
N TYR A 78 -11.00 27.17 -10.16
CA TYR A 78 -9.72 27.11 -10.85
C TYR A 78 -9.01 28.45 -10.81
N GLN A 79 -7.85 28.48 -10.15
CA GLN A 79 -7.12 29.73 -9.90
C GLN A 79 -5.66 29.69 -10.36
N TYR A 80 -5.04 28.52 -10.53
CA TYR A 80 -3.63 28.41 -10.90
C TYR A 80 -3.45 28.15 -12.41
N VAL A 81 -2.52 28.87 -13.04
CA VAL A 81 -2.09 28.66 -14.44
C VAL A 81 -0.61 28.30 -14.39
N ASN A 82 -0.31 27.00 -14.41
CA ASN A 82 1.02 26.47 -14.16
C ASN A 82 1.77 26.24 -15.48
N ILE A 83 2.99 26.77 -15.55
CA ILE A 83 3.95 26.51 -16.62
C ILE A 83 4.83 25.34 -16.19
N ASP A 84 4.91 24.30 -17.03
CA ASP A 84 5.75 23.13 -16.79
C ASP A 84 7.15 23.29 -17.39
N ASP A 85 7.87 22.19 -17.67
CA ASP A 85 9.25 22.19 -18.17
C ASP A 85 9.43 22.97 -19.51
N CYS A 86 10.69 23.13 -19.93
CA CYS A 86 11.10 23.74 -21.19
C CYS A 86 10.80 25.25 -21.36
N TRP A 87 10.54 25.98 -20.27
CA TRP A 87 10.27 27.43 -20.31
C TRP A 87 11.54 28.31 -20.40
N MET A 88 12.71 27.74 -20.13
CA MET A 88 13.99 28.43 -19.96
C MET A 88 15.02 28.08 -21.04
N LEU A 89 16.10 28.85 -21.13
CA LEU A 89 17.27 28.49 -21.92
C LEU A 89 17.98 27.25 -21.33
N ASN A 90 18.66 26.48 -22.20
CA ASN A 90 19.47 25.32 -21.81
C ASN A 90 20.72 25.67 -20.97
N GLN A 91 21.00 26.95 -20.76
CA GLN A 91 22.11 27.43 -19.95
C GLN A 91 21.65 28.57 -19.04
N ARG A 92 22.19 28.59 -17.82
CA ARG A 92 22.09 29.73 -16.92
C ARG A 92 22.89 30.91 -17.46
N ASP A 93 22.52 32.13 -17.05
CA ASP A 93 23.30 33.32 -17.39
C ASP A 93 24.69 33.32 -16.70
N ALA A 94 25.51 34.33 -17.00
CA ALA A 94 26.84 34.49 -16.40
C ALA A 94 26.83 34.69 -14.87
N ASN A 95 25.69 35.07 -14.29
CA ASN A 95 25.50 35.19 -12.84
C ASN A 95 24.93 33.91 -12.23
N GLY A 96 24.67 32.86 -13.03
CA GLY A 96 24.10 31.59 -12.60
C GLY A 96 22.58 31.62 -12.41
N ASN A 97 21.87 32.59 -12.97
CA ASN A 97 20.40 32.66 -12.92
C ASN A 97 19.76 31.82 -14.03
N LEU A 98 18.56 31.29 -13.76
CA LEU A 98 17.68 30.77 -14.80
C LEU A 98 17.18 31.92 -15.68
N VAL A 99 17.08 31.68 -16.99
CA VAL A 99 16.68 32.70 -17.98
C VAL A 99 15.47 32.18 -18.76
N PRO A 100 14.29 32.84 -18.67
CA PRO A 100 13.17 32.53 -19.56
C PRO A 100 13.62 32.60 -21.02
N ASP A 101 13.27 31.60 -21.82
CA ASP A 101 13.64 31.58 -23.23
C ASP A 101 13.06 32.84 -23.93
N PRO A 102 13.88 33.73 -24.51
CA PRO A 102 13.40 34.97 -25.11
C PRO A 102 12.58 34.76 -26.39
N GLU A 103 12.62 33.58 -27.02
CA GLU A 103 11.73 33.25 -28.13
C GLU A 103 10.33 32.88 -27.62
N LYS A 104 10.25 32.13 -26.52
CA LYS A 104 8.98 31.70 -25.90
C LYS A 104 8.35 32.78 -25.01
N PHE A 105 9.19 33.56 -24.34
CA PHE A 105 8.83 34.57 -23.33
C PHE A 105 9.59 35.89 -23.61
N PRO A 106 9.30 36.59 -24.72
CA PRO A 106 10.10 37.74 -25.18
C PRO A 106 10.13 38.94 -24.22
N ASN A 107 9.15 39.03 -23.31
CA ASN A 107 9.08 40.09 -22.29
C ASN A 107 9.40 39.57 -20.87
N GLY A 108 9.94 38.35 -20.77
CA GLY A 108 10.25 37.69 -19.50
C GLY A 108 9.02 37.15 -18.76
N MET A 109 9.29 36.35 -17.71
CA MET A 109 8.24 35.66 -16.97
C MET A 109 7.32 36.59 -16.17
N LYS A 110 7.87 37.70 -15.66
CA LYS A 110 7.11 38.68 -14.87
C LYS A 110 5.92 39.26 -15.65
N GLU A 111 6.09 39.53 -16.94
CA GLU A 111 5.01 40.10 -17.76
C GLU A 111 3.84 39.12 -17.93
N VAL A 112 4.11 37.82 -18.03
CA VAL A 112 3.07 36.77 -18.06
C VAL A 112 2.38 36.68 -16.70
N ALA A 113 3.15 36.69 -15.61
CA ALA A 113 2.60 36.69 -14.25
C ALA A 113 1.67 37.88 -14.00
N ASP A 114 2.11 39.10 -14.34
CA ASP A 114 1.32 40.32 -14.20
C ASP A 114 -0.01 40.23 -14.99
N TYR A 115 0.01 39.65 -16.20
CA TYR A 115 -1.21 39.42 -16.98
C TYR A 115 -2.15 38.41 -16.30
N VAL A 116 -1.63 37.26 -15.86
CA VAL A 116 -2.44 36.24 -15.16
C VAL A 116 -3.05 36.82 -13.87
N HIS A 117 -2.29 37.59 -13.09
CA HIS A 117 -2.79 38.30 -11.92
C HIS A 117 -3.86 39.34 -12.25
N SER A 118 -3.76 40.01 -13.40
CA SER A 118 -4.79 40.98 -13.84
C SER A 118 -6.16 40.33 -14.07
N LEU A 119 -6.19 39.02 -14.35
CA LEU A 119 -7.40 38.22 -14.48
C LEU A 119 -7.92 37.71 -13.12
N GLY A 120 -7.24 38.00 -12.01
CA GLY A 120 -7.53 37.47 -10.68
C GLY A 120 -7.22 35.97 -10.56
N LEU A 121 -6.28 35.48 -11.37
CA LEU A 121 -5.70 34.14 -11.29
C LEU A 121 -4.30 34.23 -10.67
N LYS A 122 -3.66 33.08 -10.48
CA LYS A 122 -2.31 32.87 -9.96
C LYS A 122 -1.49 32.09 -10.98
N ILE A 123 -0.18 32.27 -10.97
CA ILE A 123 0.72 31.61 -11.93
C ILE A 123 1.68 30.66 -11.23
N GLY A 124 1.92 29.50 -11.83
CA GLY A 124 2.90 28.53 -11.38
C GLY A 124 4.07 28.37 -12.34
N ILE A 125 5.19 27.89 -11.82
CA ILE A 125 6.39 27.54 -12.58
C ILE A 125 6.89 26.15 -12.19
N TYR A 126 7.80 25.61 -13.00
CA TYR A 126 8.42 24.31 -12.81
C TYR A 126 9.94 24.42 -12.66
N ALA A 127 10.50 23.59 -11.78
CA ALA A 127 11.92 23.30 -11.68
C ALA A 127 12.13 21.86 -11.18
N SER A 128 13.38 21.40 -11.07
CA SER A 128 13.70 20.06 -10.56
C SER A 128 14.68 20.13 -9.39
N ALA A 129 14.48 19.24 -8.42
CA ALA A 129 15.38 18.93 -7.30
C ALA A 129 16.61 18.13 -7.74
N GLY A 130 17.17 18.45 -8.91
CA GLY A 130 18.37 17.87 -9.48
C GLY A 130 19.19 18.91 -10.24
N THR A 131 20.29 18.49 -10.83
CA THR A 131 21.14 19.35 -11.67
C THR A 131 20.49 19.67 -13.02
N THR A 132 19.56 18.82 -13.47
CA THR A 132 18.76 19.01 -14.68
C THR A 132 17.29 18.72 -14.43
N THR A 133 16.42 19.31 -15.23
CA THR A 133 15.01 18.90 -15.32
C THR A 133 14.85 17.60 -16.09
N CYS A 134 13.64 17.03 -16.11
CA CYS A 134 13.37 15.82 -16.88
C CYS A 134 13.56 16.02 -18.39
N ALA A 135 13.31 17.22 -18.92
CA ALA A 135 13.62 17.57 -20.32
C ALA A 135 15.05 18.07 -20.55
N ASN A 136 15.97 17.86 -19.60
CA ASN A 136 17.39 18.22 -19.66
C ASN A 136 17.72 19.72 -19.67
N TYR A 137 16.84 20.58 -19.14
CA TYR A 137 17.16 21.99 -18.86
C TYR A 137 17.85 22.13 -17.50
N PRO A 138 18.45 23.29 -17.15
CA PRO A 138 19.08 23.48 -15.83
C PRO A 138 18.08 23.27 -14.67
N GLY A 139 18.41 22.36 -13.74
CA GLY A 139 17.66 22.15 -12.50
C GLY A 139 18.16 23.06 -11.36
N SER A 140 17.52 23.00 -10.20
CA SER A 140 17.76 23.95 -9.08
C SER A 140 18.58 23.38 -7.93
N LEU A 141 19.05 22.12 -8.00
CA LEU A 141 19.91 21.54 -6.97
C LEU A 141 21.18 22.39 -6.79
N ASP A 142 21.49 22.76 -5.55
CA ASP A 142 22.59 23.67 -5.16
C ASP A 142 22.45 25.13 -5.67
N HIS A 143 21.29 25.49 -6.23
CA HIS A 143 20.92 26.83 -6.70
C HIS A 143 19.61 27.35 -6.07
N GLU A 144 19.07 26.66 -5.07
CA GLU A 144 17.69 26.79 -4.58
C GLU A 144 17.36 28.23 -4.16
N LYS A 145 18.25 28.87 -3.37
CA LYS A 145 18.04 30.25 -2.89
C LYS A 145 17.95 31.27 -4.02
N LYS A 146 18.76 31.10 -5.07
CA LYS A 146 18.81 32.03 -6.21
C LYS A 146 17.58 31.87 -7.09
N ASP A 147 17.21 30.63 -7.35
CA ASP A 147 16.05 30.32 -8.19
C ASP A 147 14.75 30.71 -7.49
N ALA A 148 14.60 30.39 -6.20
CA ALA A 148 13.46 30.83 -5.39
C ALA A 148 13.31 32.36 -5.39
N GLN A 149 14.40 33.11 -5.21
CA GLN A 149 14.38 34.57 -5.27
C GLN A 149 13.93 35.08 -6.65
N SER A 150 14.40 34.45 -7.74
CA SER A 150 13.97 34.79 -9.10
C SER A 150 12.47 34.56 -9.31
N PHE A 151 11.95 33.42 -8.82
CA PHE A 151 10.52 33.11 -8.87
C PHE A 151 9.69 34.14 -8.10
N ALA A 152 10.17 34.56 -6.92
CA ALA A 152 9.50 35.60 -6.13
C ALA A 152 9.49 36.97 -6.84
N GLU A 153 10.60 37.36 -7.48
CA GLU A 153 10.72 38.61 -8.24
C GLU A 153 9.85 38.62 -9.50
N TRP A 154 9.65 37.48 -10.14
CA TRP A 154 8.72 37.34 -11.26
C TRP A 154 7.25 37.28 -10.85
N GLY A 155 6.96 37.11 -9.57
CA GLY A 155 5.59 37.04 -9.07
C GLY A 155 4.95 35.64 -9.16
N ILE A 156 5.75 34.58 -9.11
CA ILE A 156 5.24 33.20 -9.11
C ILE A 156 4.49 32.89 -7.80
N ASP A 157 3.40 32.15 -7.86
CA ASP A 157 2.54 31.79 -6.72
C ASP A 157 2.55 30.28 -6.41
N TYR A 158 3.13 29.47 -7.29
CA TYR A 158 3.15 28.02 -7.22
C TYR A 158 4.44 27.47 -7.85
N LEU A 159 5.10 26.52 -7.20
CA LEU A 159 6.24 25.79 -7.74
C LEU A 159 5.92 24.29 -7.80
N LYS A 160 5.91 23.70 -9.00
CA LYS A 160 6.07 22.25 -9.20
C LYS A 160 7.57 21.94 -9.17
N TYR A 161 7.99 21.04 -8.29
CA TYR A 161 9.41 20.71 -8.08
C TYR A 161 9.67 19.22 -8.27
N ASP A 162 10.27 18.87 -9.40
CA ASP A 162 10.52 17.51 -9.87
C ASP A 162 11.68 16.81 -9.15
N ASN A 163 11.90 15.54 -9.46
CA ASN A 163 12.91 14.68 -8.86
C ASN A 163 13.95 14.14 -9.87
N CYS A 164 13.91 14.56 -11.13
CA CYS A 164 14.90 14.21 -12.16
C CYS A 164 16.28 14.83 -11.90
N GLY A 165 17.34 14.20 -12.46
CA GLY A 165 18.67 14.81 -12.55
C GLY A 165 19.48 14.80 -11.24
N ASP A 166 19.36 13.77 -10.40
CA ASP A 166 20.19 13.59 -9.20
C ASP A 166 21.29 12.53 -9.42
N PRO A 167 22.40 12.87 -10.10
CA PRO A 167 23.47 11.91 -10.40
C PRO A 167 24.23 11.42 -9.16
N GLN A 168 24.03 12.06 -8.01
CA GLN A 168 24.72 11.75 -6.75
C GLN A 168 23.87 10.87 -5.82
N GLY A 169 22.61 10.61 -6.16
CA GLY A 169 21.69 9.84 -5.31
C GLY A 169 21.52 10.45 -3.92
N ARG A 170 21.43 11.79 -3.83
CA ARG A 170 21.25 12.47 -2.53
C ARG A 170 19.87 12.14 -1.96
N PRO A 171 19.74 12.02 -0.62
CA PRO A 171 18.46 11.71 0.01
C PRO A 171 17.35 12.66 -0.45
N VAL A 172 16.22 12.12 -0.93
CA VAL A 172 15.15 12.91 -1.55
C VAL A 172 14.64 14.00 -0.61
N LYS A 173 14.35 13.64 0.64
CA LYS A 173 13.85 14.59 1.65
C LYS A 173 14.76 15.82 1.81
N GLU A 174 16.09 15.62 1.87
CA GLU A 174 17.04 16.72 2.05
C GLU A 174 16.99 17.72 0.90
N ARG A 175 16.87 17.24 -0.34
CA ARG A 175 16.81 18.09 -1.53
C ARG A 175 15.54 18.95 -1.55
N TYR A 176 14.41 18.40 -1.12
CA TYR A 176 13.16 19.16 -1.01
C TYR A 176 13.15 20.13 0.18
N GLU A 177 13.76 19.79 1.31
CA GLU A 177 13.90 20.70 2.45
C GLU A 177 14.70 21.98 2.10
N LYS A 178 15.75 21.86 1.27
CA LYS A 178 16.52 23.02 0.79
C LYS A 178 15.67 23.98 -0.03
N MET A 179 14.82 23.47 -0.92
CA MET A 179 13.92 24.32 -1.70
C MET A 179 12.80 24.91 -0.84
N ARG A 180 12.23 24.16 0.12
CA ARG A 180 11.28 24.70 1.11
C ARG A 180 11.86 25.92 1.81
N ASP A 181 13.06 25.79 2.37
CA ASP A 181 13.71 26.86 3.13
C ASP A 181 14.03 28.06 2.22
N ALA A 182 14.47 27.80 0.98
CA ALA A 182 14.72 28.84 -0.01
C ALA A 182 13.44 29.62 -0.38
N LEU A 183 12.30 28.94 -0.57
CA LEU A 183 11.01 29.59 -0.84
C LEU A 183 10.57 30.44 0.35
N ALA A 184 10.68 29.91 1.57
CA ALA A 184 10.35 30.65 2.79
C ALA A 184 11.21 31.91 2.97
N ASP A 185 12.51 31.84 2.67
CA ASP A 185 13.46 32.95 2.75
C ASP A 185 13.09 34.13 1.83
N THR A 186 12.32 33.91 0.75
CA THR A 186 11.89 34.97 -0.16
C THR A 186 10.85 35.92 0.44
N GLY A 187 10.08 35.46 1.44
CA GLY A 187 8.95 36.17 2.01
C GLY A 187 7.72 36.29 1.09
N ARG A 188 7.70 35.61 -0.06
CA ARG A 188 6.53 35.51 -0.95
C ARG A 188 5.78 34.19 -0.69
N ASP A 189 4.46 34.26 -0.68
CA ASP A 189 3.58 33.10 -0.62
C ASP A 189 3.65 32.30 -1.94
N ILE A 190 4.36 31.16 -1.92
CA ILE A 190 4.47 30.23 -3.04
C ILE A 190 4.04 28.83 -2.58
N VAL A 191 3.02 28.26 -3.23
CA VAL A 191 2.59 26.87 -3.00
C VAL A 191 3.70 25.93 -3.45
N PHE A 192 4.15 25.04 -2.55
CA PHE A 192 5.24 24.10 -2.87
C PHE A 192 4.70 22.71 -3.19
N SER A 193 4.70 22.35 -4.48
CA SER A 193 4.24 21.06 -5.00
C SER A 193 5.42 20.15 -5.28
N MET A 194 5.51 19.04 -4.54
CA MET A 194 6.61 18.10 -4.64
C MET A 194 6.27 17.00 -5.64
N SER A 195 6.95 16.97 -6.79
CA SER A 195 6.75 15.97 -7.84
C SER A 195 7.77 14.84 -7.71
N VAL A 196 7.64 14.08 -6.61
CA VAL A 196 8.58 13.02 -6.19
C VAL A 196 8.27 11.62 -6.73
N GLY A 197 7.16 11.45 -7.44
CA GLY A 197 6.80 10.15 -8.03
C GLY A 197 6.43 9.05 -7.01
N GLY A 198 6.15 9.40 -5.75
CA GLY A 198 5.98 8.43 -4.65
C GLY A 198 7.29 7.87 -4.07
N THR A 199 8.46 8.32 -4.54
CA THR A 199 9.77 7.86 -4.03
C THR A 199 9.94 8.17 -2.54
N ASP A 200 10.40 7.16 -1.78
CA ASP A 200 10.57 7.19 -0.32
C ASP A 200 9.32 7.62 0.46
N ASP A 201 8.13 7.23 -0.01
CA ASP A 201 6.85 7.35 0.72
C ASP A 201 6.57 8.79 1.22
N PRO A 202 6.43 9.78 0.33
CA PRO A 202 6.36 11.19 0.68
C PRO A 202 5.20 11.57 1.58
N TRP A 203 4.15 10.77 1.66
CA TRP A 203 3.06 10.97 2.61
C TRP A 203 3.51 10.89 4.07
N ILE A 204 4.62 10.22 4.38
CA ILE A 204 5.16 10.08 5.74
C ILE A 204 5.87 11.35 6.21
N TRP A 205 6.58 12.05 5.31
CA TRP A 205 7.44 13.18 5.67
C TRP A 205 7.05 14.51 5.01
N GLY A 206 6.27 14.46 3.94
CA GLY A 206 5.95 15.57 3.06
C GLY A 206 5.17 16.69 3.73
N LYS A 207 4.35 16.37 4.74
CA LYS A 207 3.61 17.37 5.56
C LYS A 207 4.53 18.42 6.21
N GLN A 208 5.80 18.10 6.46
CA GLN A 208 6.79 19.02 7.05
C GLN A 208 7.54 19.83 5.98
N VAL A 209 7.36 19.49 4.71
CA VAL A 209 8.23 19.93 3.62
C VAL A 209 7.47 20.72 2.56
N GLY A 210 6.38 20.18 2.02
CA GLY A 210 5.61 20.75 0.91
C GLY A 210 4.10 20.83 1.21
N ASN A 211 3.38 21.52 0.33
CA ASN A 211 1.92 21.67 0.42
C ASN A 211 1.15 20.52 -0.25
N LEU A 212 1.83 19.75 -1.11
CA LEU A 212 1.31 18.56 -1.76
C LEU A 212 2.48 17.74 -2.31
N TRP A 213 2.25 16.45 -2.50
CA TRP A 213 3.25 15.52 -3.02
C TRP A 213 2.63 14.51 -3.99
N ARG A 214 3.31 14.31 -5.12
CA ARG A 214 2.98 13.25 -6.06
C ARG A 214 3.13 11.89 -5.39
N THR A 215 2.04 11.12 -5.35
CA THR A 215 2.00 9.77 -4.75
C THR A 215 2.41 8.68 -5.73
N THR A 216 2.49 9.01 -7.01
CA THR A 216 2.71 8.08 -8.12
C THR A 216 3.63 8.70 -9.17
N GLY A 217 4.26 7.87 -10.03
CA GLY A 217 4.85 8.32 -11.30
C GLY A 217 3.81 8.90 -12.26
N ASP A 218 4.20 9.38 -13.43
CA ASP A 218 3.32 10.20 -14.28
C ASP A 218 2.07 9.46 -14.78
N ILE A 219 0.95 10.15 -14.79
CA ILE A 219 -0.28 9.65 -15.42
C ILE A 219 -0.12 9.69 -16.95
N SER A 220 -0.96 8.92 -17.63
CA SER A 220 -1.16 9.00 -19.07
C SER A 220 -2.64 8.82 -19.35
N ASP A 221 -3.10 9.37 -20.47
CA ASP A 221 -4.51 9.34 -20.88
C ASP A 221 -4.97 7.94 -21.30
N THR A 222 -5.05 7.04 -20.33
CA THR A 222 -5.59 5.69 -20.44
C THR A 222 -6.31 5.34 -19.15
N TYR A 223 -7.43 4.61 -19.29
CA TYR A 223 -8.24 4.24 -18.14
C TYR A 223 -7.49 3.39 -17.10
N LEU A 224 -6.67 2.43 -17.55
CA LEU A 224 -5.86 1.59 -16.65
C LEU A 224 -4.87 2.42 -15.84
N ARG A 225 -4.23 3.43 -16.46
CA ARG A 225 -3.30 4.30 -15.73
C ARG A 225 -4.01 5.16 -14.69
N MET A 226 -5.19 5.70 -15.02
CA MET A 226 -6.05 6.40 -14.07
C MET A 226 -6.45 5.51 -12.88
N LEU A 227 -6.87 4.26 -13.15
CA LEU A 227 -7.24 3.30 -12.11
C LEU A 227 -6.07 2.99 -11.16
N VAL A 228 -4.87 2.78 -11.69
CA VAL A 228 -3.64 2.57 -10.89
C VAL A 228 -3.37 3.77 -9.98
N HIS A 229 -3.54 4.98 -10.48
CA HIS A 229 -3.31 6.20 -9.69
C HIS A 229 -4.32 6.35 -8.55
N PHE A 230 -5.58 6.04 -8.82
CA PHE A 230 -6.63 5.97 -7.81
C PHE A 230 -6.30 4.95 -6.71
N LEU A 231 -6.00 3.70 -7.08
CA LEU A 231 -5.76 2.61 -6.12
C LEU A 231 -4.55 2.89 -5.21
N LYS A 232 -3.48 3.49 -5.75
CA LYS A 232 -2.31 3.89 -4.95
C LYS A 232 -2.62 4.99 -3.94
N THR A 233 -3.55 5.88 -4.27
CA THR A 233 -3.76 7.12 -3.52
C THR A 233 -4.91 7.02 -2.53
N VAL A 234 -5.93 6.21 -2.82
CA VAL A 234 -7.15 6.13 -2.00
C VAL A 234 -6.88 5.67 -0.57
N GLU A 235 -5.91 4.77 -0.35
CA GLU A 235 -5.52 4.31 0.99
C GLU A 235 -4.69 5.33 1.78
N LEU A 236 -4.17 6.37 1.11
CA LEU A 236 -3.37 7.42 1.74
C LEU A 236 -4.21 8.52 2.42
N TYR A 237 -5.52 8.31 2.54
CA TYR A 237 -6.44 9.22 3.20
C TYR A 237 -6.02 9.70 4.61
N PRO A 238 -5.26 8.93 5.42
CA PRO A 238 -4.76 9.42 6.71
C PRO A 238 -3.78 10.60 6.62
N TYR A 239 -3.11 10.75 5.48
CA TYR A 239 -2.00 11.68 5.31
C TYR A 239 -2.40 13.02 4.70
N ALA A 240 -3.62 13.15 4.18
CA ALA A 240 -4.12 14.37 3.56
C ALA A 240 -4.87 15.29 4.56
N GLY A 241 -4.77 16.59 4.34
CA GLY A 241 -5.51 17.59 5.09
C GLY A 241 -5.18 19.03 4.67
N PRO A 242 -5.84 20.03 5.28
CA PRO A 242 -5.63 21.44 4.95
C PRO A 242 -4.15 21.83 4.97
N GLY A 243 -3.61 22.18 3.81
CA GLY A 243 -2.23 22.60 3.60
C GLY A 243 -1.27 21.50 3.16
N TYR A 244 -1.70 20.25 3.06
CA TYR A 244 -0.86 19.10 2.73
C TYR A 244 -1.68 17.98 2.05
N TRP A 245 -1.49 17.77 0.74
CA TRP A 245 -2.35 16.90 -0.08
C TRP A 245 -1.60 15.78 -0.79
N ASN A 246 -2.24 14.61 -0.88
CA ASN A 246 -1.84 13.58 -1.81
C ASN A 246 -2.19 14.02 -3.24
N ASP A 247 -1.22 13.92 -4.14
CA ASP A 247 -1.36 14.31 -5.55
C ASP A 247 -1.24 13.05 -6.44
N PRO A 248 -2.36 12.50 -6.95
CA PRO A 248 -2.36 11.41 -7.92
C PRO A 248 -2.05 11.87 -9.35
N ASP A 249 -1.45 13.05 -9.52
CA ASP A 249 -1.10 13.71 -10.79
C ASP A 249 -2.25 14.51 -11.44
N MET A 250 -1.92 15.21 -12.53
CA MET A 250 -2.81 16.05 -13.32
C MET A 250 -3.98 15.25 -13.93
N LEU A 251 -5.09 15.94 -14.23
CA LEU A 251 -6.27 15.36 -14.86
C LEU A 251 -6.10 15.25 -16.38
N GLU A 252 -6.35 14.07 -16.94
CA GLU A 252 -6.31 13.79 -18.39
C GLU A 252 -7.63 14.10 -19.12
N VAL A 253 -8.66 14.53 -18.37
CA VAL A 253 -9.97 14.95 -18.86
C VAL A 253 -9.92 15.73 -20.19
N GLY A 254 -10.28 15.05 -21.28
CA GLY A 254 -10.39 15.64 -22.62
C GLY A 254 -9.17 15.52 -23.54
N ASN A 255 -8.16 14.72 -23.20
CA ASN A 255 -6.96 14.53 -24.03
C ASN A 255 -7.11 13.48 -25.15
N GLY A 256 -8.20 12.70 -25.14
CA GLY A 256 -8.68 11.87 -26.25
C GLY A 256 -8.50 10.35 -26.11
N GLY A 257 -7.80 9.89 -25.09
CA GLY A 257 -7.48 8.49 -24.82
C GLY A 257 -8.51 7.74 -23.95
N MET A 258 -9.34 8.47 -23.20
CA MET A 258 -10.49 7.92 -22.47
C MET A 258 -11.84 8.43 -23.02
N SER A 259 -12.91 7.69 -22.70
CA SER A 259 -14.30 8.06 -22.98
C SER A 259 -14.79 9.17 -22.05
N LEU A 260 -15.91 9.83 -22.41
CA LEU A 260 -16.51 10.86 -21.57
C LEU A 260 -16.93 10.34 -20.18
N GLU A 261 -17.36 9.08 -20.10
CA GLU A 261 -17.72 8.45 -18.83
C GLU A 261 -16.48 8.23 -17.96
N GLU A 262 -15.39 7.74 -18.53
CA GLU A 262 -14.11 7.56 -17.84
C GLU A 262 -13.51 8.90 -17.36
N TYR A 263 -13.65 9.98 -18.13
CA TYR A 263 -13.26 11.32 -17.67
C TYR A 263 -14.12 11.85 -16.51
N ARG A 264 -15.43 11.55 -16.49
CA ARG A 264 -16.28 11.85 -15.33
C ARG A 264 -15.85 11.05 -14.12
N THR A 265 -15.47 9.79 -14.33
CA THR A 265 -14.90 8.91 -13.30
C THR A 265 -13.62 9.49 -12.72
N GLU A 266 -12.62 9.82 -13.55
CA GLU A 266 -11.36 10.45 -13.14
C GLU A 266 -11.63 11.71 -12.30
N PHE A 267 -12.43 12.64 -12.84
CA PHE A 267 -12.73 13.89 -12.17
C PHE A 267 -13.39 13.69 -10.80
N SER A 268 -14.31 12.73 -10.70
CA SER A 268 -15.02 12.43 -9.45
C SER A 268 -14.12 11.76 -8.41
N LEU A 269 -13.26 10.84 -8.83
CA LEU A 269 -12.30 10.16 -7.95
C LEU A 269 -11.27 11.15 -7.38
N TRP A 270 -10.68 12.00 -8.21
CA TRP A 270 -9.77 13.06 -7.75
C TRP A 270 -10.49 14.03 -6.81
N SER A 271 -11.74 14.38 -7.14
CA SER A 271 -12.53 15.31 -6.33
C SER A 271 -12.82 14.74 -4.94
N ILE A 272 -13.31 13.51 -4.84
CA ILE A 272 -13.66 12.91 -3.55
C ILE A 272 -12.42 12.56 -2.72
N MET A 273 -11.29 12.27 -3.37
CA MET A 273 -10.01 12.06 -2.68
C MET A 273 -9.36 13.34 -2.16
N ALA A 274 -9.96 14.52 -2.40
CA ALA A 274 -9.32 15.81 -2.09
C ALA A 274 -7.93 15.97 -2.76
N ALA A 275 -7.79 15.44 -3.98
CA ALA A 275 -6.60 15.63 -4.80
C ALA A 275 -6.57 17.04 -5.43
N PRO A 276 -5.39 17.55 -5.84
CA PRO A 276 -5.33 18.72 -6.70
C PRO A 276 -6.13 18.49 -7.99
N LEU A 277 -6.90 19.49 -8.42
CA LEU A 277 -7.63 19.45 -9.70
C LEU A 277 -6.90 20.34 -10.71
N LEU A 278 -5.81 19.81 -11.27
CA LEU A 278 -5.02 20.48 -12.29
C LEU A 278 -5.38 19.89 -13.67
N SER A 279 -6.07 20.65 -14.51
CA SER A 279 -6.35 20.24 -15.89
C SER A 279 -5.06 20.12 -16.69
N GLY A 280 -4.84 18.98 -17.34
CA GLY A 280 -3.76 18.73 -18.30
C GLY A 280 -4.12 19.06 -19.76
N THR A 281 -5.31 19.60 -20.00
CA THR A 281 -5.96 19.64 -21.33
C THR A 281 -5.57 20.85 -22.16
N ASP A 282 -5.64 20.71 -23.49
CA ASP A 282 -5.75 21.87 -24.39
C ASP A 282 -7.14 22.52 -24.26
N LEU A 283 -7.27 23.42 -23.28
CA LEU A 283 -8.52 24.15 -23.02
C LEU A 283 -8.94 25.05 -24.18
N LEU A 284 -8.04 25.43 -25.09
CA LEU A 284 -8.40 26.29 -26.22
C LEU A 284 -9.23 25.52 -27.26
N ASN A 285 -9.05 24.20 -27.34
CA ASN A 285 -9.75 23.31 -28.25
C ASN A 285 -10.72 22.31 -27.58
N ALA A 286 -10.82 22.32 -26.24
CA ALA A 286 -11.73 21.47 -25.48
C ALA A 286 -13.21 21.65 -25.90
N SER A 287 -13.96 20.55 -25.97
CA SER A 287 -15.40 20.57 -26.24
C SER A 287 -16.18 21.14 -25.04
N GLN A 288 -17.46 21.49 -25.27
CA GLN A 288 -18.31 21.95 -24.17
C GLN A 288 -18.52 20.85 -23.13
N GLU A 289 -18.65 19.58 -23.51
CA GLU A 289 -18.83 18.49 -22.52
C GLU A 289 -17.60 18.36 -21.59
N ILE A 290 -16.40 18.57 -22.11
CA ILE A 290 -15.16 18.58 -21.32
C ILE A 290 -15.11 19.78 -20.38
N LEU A 291 -15.48 20.98 -20.87
CA LEU A 291 -15.55 22.17 -20.02
C LEU A 291 -16.62 22.03 -18.94
N ASP A 292 -17.75 21.37 -19.22
CA ASP A 292 -18.83 21.13 -18.27
C ASP A 292 -18.39 20.17 -17.14
N ILE A 293 -17.52 19.19 -17.42
CA ILE A 293 -16.89 18.35 -16.38
C ILE A 293 -16.11 19.24 -15.40
N TYR A 294 -15.20 20.06 -15.92
CA TYR A 294 -14.39 20.95 -15.09
C TYR A 294 -15.21 22.02 -14.37
N ALA A 295 -16.29 22.51 -14.97
CA ALA A 295 -17.15 23.54 -14.41
C ALA A 295 -18.22 23.01 -13.43
N ASN A 296 -18.30 21.69 -13.17
CA ASN A 296 -19.30 21.14 -12.26
C ASN A 296 -19.03 21.53 -10.79
N ARG A 297 -19.75 22.56 -10.33
CA ARG A 297 -19.61 23.14 -8.98
C ARG A 297 -20.09 22.24 -7.85
N GLU A 298 -20.98 21.28 -8.10
CA GLU A 298 -21.41 20.33 -7.06
C GLU A 298 -20.29 19.34 -6.75
N VAL A 299 -19.56 18.89 -7.78
CA VAL A 299 -18.41 17.99 -7.63
C VAL A 299 -17.19 18.72 -7.07
N THR A 300 -16.87 19.92 -7.57
CA THR A 300 -15.73 20.70 -7.02
C THR A 300 -15.95 21.14 -5.58
N ALA A 301 -17.20 21.36 -5.14
CA ALA A 301 -17.50 21.65 -3.74
C ALA A 301 -17.16 20.48 -2.80
N VAL A 302 -17.19 19.23 -3.29
CA VAL A 302 -16.72 18.07 -2.51
C VAL A 302 -15.19 18.07 -2.38
N ASN A 303 -14.47 18.43 -3.45
CA ASN A 303 -13.02 18.60 -3.42
C ASN A 303 -12.60 19.74 -2.47
N GLN A 304 -13.28 20.88 -2.56
CA GLN A 304 -12.97 22.12 -1.85
C GLN A 304 -13.61 22.23 -0.46
N ASP A 305 -14.13 21.14 0.08
CA ASP A 305 -14.64 21.12 1.46
C ASP A 305 -13.53 21.54 2.46
N PRO A 306 -13.78 22.51 3.36
CA PRO A 306 -12.72 23.14 4.13
C PRO A 306 -12.16 22.26 5.25
N ILE A 307 -12.89 21.24 5.73
CA ILE A 307 -12.29 20.28 6.67
C ILE A 307 -11.35 19.33 5.95
N GLY A 308 -11.38 19.26 4.61
CA GLY A 308 -10.29 18.67 3.83
C GLY A 308 -10.02 17.21 4.16
N ILE A 309 -11.03 16.44 4.55
CA ILE A 309 -10.89 14.99 4.73
C ILE A 309 -10.86 14.35 3.33
N GLN A 310 -9.84 13.56 3.03
CA GLN A 310 -9.83 12.68 1.86
C GLN A 310 -10.81 11.53 2.09
N ALA A 311 -11.61 11.16 1.08
CA ALA A 311 -12.49 10.01 1.20
C ALA A 311 -11.71 8.74 1.56
N ARG A 312 -12.30 7.95 2.45
CA ARG A 312 -11.84 6.59 2.74
C ARG A 312 -12.72 5.55 2.06
N PRO A 313 -12.18 4.40 1.70
CA PRO A 313 -13.01 3.29 1.23
C PRO A 313 -13.85 2.69 2.37
N ILE A 314 -15.13 2.45 2.08
CA ILE A 314 -16.06 1.68 2.91
C ILE A 314 -16.19 0.24 2.40
N LYS A 315 -16.11 0.06 1.08
CA LYS A 315 -16.04 -1.24 0.40
C LYS A 315 -14.99 -1.17 -0.70
N MET A 316 -14.01 -2.07 -0.70
CA MET A 316 -13.17 -2.42 -1.86
C MET A 316 -13.05 -3.94 -1.98
N PRO A 317 -14.15 -4.64 -2.31
CA PRO A 317 -14.09 -6.05 -2.68
C PRO A 317 -13.15 -6.29 -3.87
N ASN A 318 -12.63 -7.52 -3.98
CA ASN A 318 -11.80 -7.97 -5.11
C ASN A 318 -12.63 -8.23 -6.39
N ASP A 319 -13.75 -7.51 -6.58
CA ASP A 319 -14.68 -7.65 -7.72
C ASP A 319 -14.70 -6.40 -8.64
N GLY A 320 -13.83 -5.43 -8.38
CA GLY A 320 -13.75 -4.19 -9.14
C GLY A 320 -14.82 -3.14 -8.80
N THR A 321 -15.58 -3.31 -7.71
CA THR A 321 -16.55 -2.31 -7.24
C THR A 321 -16.08 -1.62 -5.96
N TYR A 322 -16.23 -0.29 -5.88
CA TYR A 322 -15.73 0.51 -4.76
C TYR A 322 -16.81 1.46 -4.23
N VAL A 323 -16.90 1.56 -2.90
CA VAL A 323 -17.72 2.58 -2.23
C VAL A 323 -16.83 3.46 -1.36
N LEU A 324 -16.81 4.76 -1.66
CA LEU A 324 -16.02 5.77 -0.94
C LEU A 324 -16.92 6.71 -0.13
N LEU A 325 -16.43 7.14 1.04
CA LEU A 325 -17.13 8.05 1.93
C LEU A 325 -16.23 9.22 2.34
N LYS A 326 -16.76 10.44 2.21
CA LYS A 326 -16.15 11.68 2.71
C LYS A 326 -17.15 12.46 3.57
N PRO A 327 -16.89 12.59 4.89
CA PRO A 327 -17.59 13.56 5.73
C PRO A 327 -17.24 14.99 5.31
N MET A 328 -18.22 15.88 5.38
CA MET A 328 -18.08 17.29 4.98
C MET A 328 -18.24 18.24 6.17
N ALA A 329 -17.71 19.45 6.04
CA ALA A 329 -17.64 20.45 7.10
C ALA A 329 -19.01 20.81 7.68
N ASN A 330 -20.03 20.84 6.82
CA ASN A 330 -21.39 21.16 7.25
C ASN A 330 -22.08 19.95 7.92
N GLY A 331 -21.53 18.75 7.88
CA GLY A 331 -22.14 17.54 8.43
C GLY A 331 -22.65 16.57 7.36
N ASP A 332 -22.81 17.02 6.11
CA ASP A 332 -23.21 16.15 5.00
C ASP A 332 -22.13 15.08 4.73
N LYS A 333 -22.52 14.06 3.97
CA LYS A 333 -21.62 12.99 3.53
C LYS A 333 -21.61 12.90 2.01
N ALA A 334 -20.45 12.99 1.39
CA ALA A 334 -20.26 12.63 0.00
C ALA A 334 -20.02 11.11 -0.10
N VAL A 335 -20.78 10.44 -0.96
CA VAL A 335 -20.72 8.98 -1.19
C VAL A 335 -20.49 8.76 -2.68
N LEU A 336 -19.51 7.93 -3.03
CA LEU A 336 -19.23 7.58 -4.43
C LEU A 336 -19.24 6.08 -4.61
N PHE A 337 -20.00 5.62 -5.61
CA PHE A 337 -19.90 4.27 -6.15
C PHE A 337 -19.03 4.32 -7.40
N PHE A 338 -18.05 3.45 -7.49
CA PHE A 338 -17.17 3.30 -8.65
C PHE A 338 -17.17 1.84 -9.10
N ASN A 339 -17.39 1.64 -10.39
CA ASN A 339 -17.33 0.34 -11.02
C ASN A 339 -16.17 0.31 -12.00
N SER A 340 -15.10 -0.40 -11.65
CA SER A 340 -13.91 -0.45 -12.50
C SER A 340 -13.97 -1.49 -13.62
N THR A 341 -15.06 -2.25 -13.72
CA THR A 341 -15.18 -3.40 -14.64
C THR A 341 -15.72 -3.02 -16.03
N ASP A 342 -15.53 -3.91 -16.99
CA ASP A 342 -16.01 -3.78 -18.38
C ASP A 342 -17.55 -3.95 -18.54
N GLY A 343 -18.27 -4.23 -17.44
CA GLY A 343 -19.71 -4.41 -17.41
C GLY A 343 -20.40 -3.45 -16.44
N ALA A 344 -21.70 -3.22 -16.59
CA ALA A 344 -22.45 -2.44 -15.60
C ALA A 344 -22.67 -3.25 -14.30
N SER A 345 -22.56 -2.59 -13.15
CA SER A 345 -22.69 -3.21 -11.83
C SER A 345 -23.80 -2.57 -11.02
N ASN A 346 -24.64 -3.39 -10.37
CA ASN A 346 -25.64 -2.91 -9.43
C ASN A 346 -25.00 -2.84 -8.04
N MET A 347 -24.89 -1.62 -7.50
CA MET A 347 -24.19 -1.37 -6.24
C MET A 347 -25.15 -0.81 -5.21
N GLU A 348 -24.92 -1.16 -3.94
CA GLU A 348 -25.67 -0.62 -2.82
C GLU A 348 -24.86 -0.50 -1.52
N ILE A 349 -25.28 0.45 -0.69
CA ILE A 349 -24.77 0.66 0.67
C ILE A 349 -25.91 1.08 1.60
N SER A 350 -26.00 0.47 2.78
CA SER A 350 -26.97 0.93 3.79
C SER A 350 -26.48 2.24 4.43
N LEU A 351 -27.41 3.06 4.89
CA LEU A 351 -27.10 4.27 5.64
C LEU A 351 -26.33 3.96 6.94
N SER A 352 -26.66 2.85 7.61
CA SER A 352 -25.92 2.39 8.79
C SER A 352 -24.44 2.11 8.49
N GLN A 353 -24.12 1.47 7.34
CA GLN A 353 -22.74 1.25 6.91
C GLN A 353 -21.98 2.55 6.61
N LEU A 354 -22.71 3.64 6.28
CA LEU A 354 -22.15 4.98 6.13
C LEU A 354 -22.04 5.74 7.46
N GLY A 355 -22.42 5.14 8.59
CA GLY A 355 -22.55 5.79 9.89
C GLY A 355 -23.62 6.87 9.91
N ILE A 356 -24.69 6.72 9.12
CA ILE A 356 -25.86 7.60 9.11
C ILE A 356 -26.94 6.93 9.96
N PRO A 357 -27.46 7.59 11.01
CA PRO A 357 -28.43 6.98 11.92
C PRO A 357 -29.73 6.55 11.22
N THR A 358 -30.04 5.25 11.17
CA THR A 358 -31.32 4.74 10.64
C THR A 358 -32.36 4.48 11.73
N SER A 359 -31.93 4.54 12.99
CA SER A 359 -32.73 4.21 14.17
C SER A 359 -33.61 5.34 14.70
N VAL A 360 -33.57 6.51 14.04
CA VAL A 360 -34.45 7.63 14.37
C VAL A 360 -35.76 7.42 13.62
N ASP A 361 -36.83 7.10 14.36
CA ASP A 361 -38.15 6.83 13.79
C ASP A 361 -38.61 7.93 12.81
N ASN A 362 -39.10 7.51 11.65
CA ASN A 362 -39.63 8.38 10.57
C ASN A 362 -38.63 9.41 10.01
N LYS A 363 -37.32 9.19 10.17
CA LYS A 363 -36.32 10.10 9.57
C LYS A 363 -36.00 9.72 8.12
N THR A 364 -36.09 10.71 7.25
CA THR A 364 -35.78 10.61 5.82
C THR A 364 -34.54 11.45 5.51
N TYR A 365 -33.72 10.95 4.59
CA TYR A 365 -32.48 11.59 4.14
C TYR A 365 -32.57 11.95 2.67
N THR A 366 -32.03 13.10 2.29
CA THR A 366 -31.90 13.52 0.89
C THR A 366 -30.64 12.92 0.29
N VAL A 367 -30.73 12.48 -0.96
CA VAL A 367 -29.63 11.94 -1.75
C VAL A 367 -29.58 12.72 -3.05
N ARG A 368 -28.60 13.62 -3.15
CA ARG A 368 -28.36 14.49 -4.30
C ARG A 368 -27.35 13.84 -5.23
N ASN A 369 -27.72 13.47 -6.45
CA ASN A 369 -26.79 13.06 -7.49
C ASN A 369 -26.10 14.30 -8.09
N LEU A 370 -24.77 14.37 -7.97
CA LEU A 370 -23.99 15.57 -8.32
C LEU A 370 -23.74 15.74 -9.82
N TRP A 371 -23.97 14.68 -10.61
CA TRP A 371 -23.84 14.71 -12.08
C TRP A 371 -25.20 14.86 -12.77
N ALA A 372 -26.21 14.12 -12.30
CA ALA A 372 -27.56 14.23 -12.83
C ALA A 372 -28.27 15.51 -12.38
N HIS A 373 -27.77 16.15 -11.31
CA HIS A 373 -28.43 17.27 -10.66
C HIS A 373 -29.87 16.94 -10.25
N GLU A 374 -30.06 15.73 -9.72
CA GLU A 374 -31.34 15.20 -9.24
C GLU A 374 -31.28 14.87 -7.75
N THR A 375 -32.39 15.12 -7.04
CA THR A 375 -32.50 14.83 -5.60
C THR A 375 -33.58 13.80 -5.37
N THR A 376 -33.24 12.73 -4.65
CA THR A 376 -34.17 11.72 -4.16
C THR A 376 -34.11 11.65 -2.63
N THR A 377 -34.91 10.76 -2.04
CA THR A 377 -34.94 10.53 -0.59
C THR A 377 -34.85 9.05 -0.27
N THR A 378 -34.24 8.71 0.87
CA THR A 378 -34.18 7.34 1.38
C THR A 378 -34.26 7.31 2.91
N THR A 379 -34.69 6.17 3.46
CA THR A 379 -34.72 5.89 4.90
C THR A 379 -33.75 4.78 5.31
N ASP A 380 -33.18 4.05 4.34
CA ASP A 380 -32.46 2.79 4.62
C ASP A 380 -31.16 2.64 3.82
N LYS A 381 -31.21 2.71 2.48
CA LYS A 381 -30.04 2.48 1.62
C LYS A 381 -29.98 3.38 0.39
N ILE A 382 -28.79 3.46 -0.19
CA ILE A 382 -28.52 4.06 -1.50
C ILE A 382 -28.18 2.92 -2.45
N SER A 383 -28.83 2.89 -3.62
CA SER A 383 -28.63 1.87 -4.64
C SER A 383 -28.57 2.51 -6.02
N ALA A 384 -27.71 1.99 -6.89
CA ALA A 384 -27.59 2.48 -8.27
C ALA A 384 -27.09 1.37 -9.21
N SER A 385 -27.47 1.49 -10.49
CA SER A 385 -26.79 0.77 -11.58
C SER A 385 -25.66 1.67 -12.06
N VAL A 386 -24.42 1.24 -11.87
CA VAL A 386 -23.22 2.00 -12.21
C VAL A 386 -22.68 1.48 -13.54
N PRO A 387 -22.50 2.35 -14.56
CA PRO A 387 -21.97 1.94 -15.86
C PRO A 387 -20.60 1.26 -15.77
N SER A 388 -20.21 0.54 -16.81
CA SER A 388 -18.81 0.11 -16.99
C SER A 388 -17.90 1.33 -16.92
N HIS A 389 -16.81 1.21 -16.15
CA HIS A 389 -15.83 2.27 -15.89
C HIS A 389 -16.42 3.57 -15.32
N GLY A 390 -17.68 3.52 -14.88
CA GLY A 390 -18.48 4.68 -14.48
C GLY A 390 -18.54 4.86 -12.97
N ILE A 391 -19.10 5.99 -12.58
CA ILE A 391 -19.34 6.33 -11.18
C ILE A 391 -20.78 6.80 -10.95
N MET A 392 -21.20 6.75 -9.69
CA MET A 392 -22.33 7.54 -9.21
C MET A 392 -21.88 8.29 -7.96
N MET A 393 -21.96 9.61 -7.99
CA MET A 393 -21.50 10.47 -6.90
C MET A 393 -22.68 11.21 -6.27
N TYR A 394 -22.81 11.06 -4.96
CA TYR A 394 -23.93 11.58 -4.17
C TYR A 394 -23.47 12.48 -3.05
N ARG A 395 -24.30 13.47 -2.71
CA ARG A 395 -24.26 14.17 -1.43
C ARG A 395 -25.50 13.81 -0.62
N VAL A 396 -25.29 13.32 0.58
CA VAL A 396 -26.33 12.84 1.49
C VAL A 396 -26.46 13.81 2.65
N SER A 397 -27.70 14.24 2.95
CA SER A 397 -27.98 15.17 4.05
C SER A 397 -29.33 14.90 4.71
N PRO A 398 -29.55 15.34 5.97
CA PRO A 398 -30.86 15.26 6.62
C PRO A 398 -31.93 16.07 5.85
N GLU A 399 -33.13 15.52 5.63
CA GLU A 399 -34.18 16.18 4.81
C GLU A 399 -34.67 17.51 5.40
N THR A 400 -34.80 17.60 6.72
CA THR A 400 -35.38 18.77 7.40
C THR A 400 -34.38 19.93 7.56
N ARG A 401 -33.15 19.77 7.06
CA ARG A 401 -32.10 20.76 7.21
C ARG A 401 -32.20 21.83 6.10
N ASN A 402 -32.26 23.10 6.50
CA ASN A 402 -32.01 24.19 5.56
C ASN A 402 -30.57 24.09 5.04
N GLU A 403 -30.38 24.19 3.72
CA GLU A 403 -29.06 24.02 3.11
C GLU A 403 -28.01 24.95 3.74
N VAL A 404 -27.00 24.37 4.39
CA VAL A 404 -25.87 25.10 4.96
C VAL A 404 -24.65 24.85 4.07
N SER A 405 -24.18 25.90 3.39
CA SER A 405 -22.92 25.81 2.62
C SER A 405 -21.73 25.45 3.53
N THR A 406 -20.75 24.73 2.98
CA THR A 406 -19.47 24.43 3.64
C THR A 406 -18.56 25.66 3.70
N ASP A 407 -18.82 26.71 2.91
CA ASP A 407 -18.01 27.93 2.92
C ASP A 407 -18.09 28.66 4.26
N GLY A 408 -16.94 29.18 4.71
CA GLY A 408 -16.86 30.02 5.91
C GLY A 408 -16.74 29.25 7.23
N PHE A 409 -16.64 27.92 7.20
CA PHE A 409 -16.11 27.16 8.32
C PHE A 409 -14.64 27.54 8.56
N LYS A 410 -14.27 27.69 9.83
CA LYS A 410 -12.89 28.01 10.24
C LYS A 410 -12.42 27.02 11.30
N ARG A 411 -11.19 26.51 11.15
CA ARG A 411 -10.50 25.75 12.19
C ARG A 411 -10.15 26.69 13.33
N VAL A 412 -10.67 26.40 14.52
CA VAL A 412 -10.45 27.22 15.74
C VAL A 412 -9.51 26.51 16.71
N ILE A 413 -9.49 25.17 16.69
CA ILE A 413 -8.60 24.33 17.50
C ILE A 413 -8.05 23.22 16.61
N ASP A 414 -6.77 22.90 16.80
CA ASP A 414 -6.09 21.70 16.32
C ASP A 414 -5.18 21.22 17.46
N ASN A 415 -5.44 20.02 17.99
CA ASN A 415 -4.66 19.42 19.06
C ASN A 415 -4.37 17.96 18.71
N ASP A 416 -3.20 17.73 18.12
CA ASP A 416 -2.72 16.41 17.67
C ASP A 416 -3.74 15.66 16.78
N GLY A 417 -4.27 16.35 15.76
CA GLY A 417 -5.22 15.77 14.81
C GLY A 417 -6.68 15.75 15.31
N LYS A 418 -6.96 16.36 16.47
CA LYS A 418 -8.32 16.61 16.95
C LYS A 418 -8.67 18.06 16.66
N GLU A 419 -9.49 18.28 15.65
CA GLU A 419 -9.82 19.63 15.18
C GLU A 419 -11.25 20.03 15.54
N ILE A 420 -11.45 21.32 15.74
CA ILE A 420 -12.77 21.93 15.93
C ILE A 420 -12.95 23.03 14.91
N TRP A 421 -13.97 22.88 14.08
CA TRP A 421 -14.35 23.81 13.03
C TRP A 421 -15.67 24.48 13.35
N VAL A 422 -15.78 25.78 13.09
CA VAL A 422 -16.98 26.55 13.45
C VAL A 422 -17.39 27.45 12.30
N LYS A 423 -18.70 27.52 12.03
CA LYS A 423 -19.35 28.50 11.15
C LYS A 423 -20.48 29.20 11.89
N SER A 424 -20.49 30.54 11.85
CA SER A 424 -21.60 31.31 12.45
C SER A 424 -22.77 31.39 11.47
N LEU A 425 -23.99 31.22 11.99
CA LEU A 425 -25.22 31.32 11.22
C LEU A 425 -25.94 32.66 11.48
N SER A 426 -26.82 33.04 10.55
CA SER A 426 -27.54 34.32 10.57
C SER A 426 -28.54 34.45 11.72
N ASP A 427 -29.03 33.33 12.26
CA ASP A 427 -29.95 33.27 13.40
C ASP A 427 -29.24 33.38 14.77
N GLY A 428 -27.90 33.51 14.77
CA GLY A 428 -27.09 33.61 15.97
C GLY A 428 -26.62 32.27 16.54
N SER A 429 -27.07 31.14 15.99
CA SER A 429 -26.48 29.82 16.27
C SER A 429 -25.15 29.65 15.51
N LYS A 430 -24.38 28.60 15.84
CA LYS A 430 -23.18 28.24 15.10
C LYS A 430 -23.19 26.74 14.79
N MET A 431 -22.76 26.37 13.58
CA MET A 431 -22.37 25.00 13.30
C MET A 431 -21.00 24.75 13.89
N MET A 432 -20.83 23.60 14.53
CA MET A 432 -19.59 23.15 15.14
C MET A 432 -19.31 21.71 14.70
N THR A 433 -18.16 21.50 14.07
CA THR A 433 -17.75 20.21 13.51
C THR A 433 -16.49 19.75 14.20
N LEU A 434 -16.57 18.57 14.82
CA LEU A 434 -15.47 17.91 15.52
C LEU A 434 -14.86 16.90 14.55
N VAL A 435 -13.57 17.03 14.25
CA VAL A 435 -12.88 16.20 13.25
C VAL A 435 -11.77 15.41 13.92
N ASN A 436 -11.76 14.09 13.69
CA ASN A 436 -10.70 13.20 14.15
C ASN A 436 -9.82 12.79 12.97
N ARG A 437 -8.55 13.17 12.97
CA ARG A 437 -7.54 12.75 11.98
C ARG A 437 -6.61 11.65 12.49
N THR A 438 -6.95 11.02 13.62
CA THR A 438 -6.14 9.95 14.20
C THR A 438 -6.64 8.58 13.74
N THR A 439 -5.82 7.56 13.92
CA THR A 439 -6.12 6.17 13.54
C THR A 439 -7.04 5.45 14.52
N ALA A 440 -7.36 6.07 15.66
CA ALA A 440 -8.22 5.50 16.69
C ALA A 440 -9.44 6.40 16.91
N ALA A 441 -10.57 5.78 17.27
CA ALA A 441 -11.73 6.53 17.73
C ALA A 441 -11.31 7.40 18.92
N THR A 442 -11.77 8.65 18.96
CA THR A 442 -11.30 9.60 19.98
C THR A 442 -12.40 10.51 20.48
N THR A 443 -12.42 10.72 21.79
CA THR A 443 -13.26 11.73 22.41
C THR A 443 -12.70 13.12 22.11
N ILE A 444 -13.46 13.92 21.36
CA ILE A 444 -13.17 15.33 21.10
C ILE A 444 -14.09 16.18 21.94
N SER A 445 -13.55 17.30 22.42
CA SER A 445 -14.30 18.13 23.32
C SER A 445 -14.04 19.62 23.13
N ALA A 446 -15.13 20.38 23.12
CA ALA A 446 -15.19 21.78 22.76
C ALA A 446 -15.77 22.60 23.90
N GLU A 447 -15.06 23.63 24.35
CA GLU A 447 -15.57 24.62 25.30
C GLU A 447 -16.15 25.81 24.51
N PRO A 448 -17.47 25.96 24.38
CA PRO A 448 -18.05 26.95 23.47
C PRO A 448 -17.57 28.39 23.74
N GLU A 449 -17.34 28.77 24.99
CA GLU A 449 -16.84 30.13 25.31
C GLU A 449 -15.47 30.42 24.70
N LYS A 450 -14.56 29.43 24.67
CA LYS A 450 -13.25 29.54 24.00
C LYS A 450 -13.35 29.64 22.49
N LEU A 451 -14.48 29.20 21.93
CA LEU A 451 -14.79 29.24 20.50
C LEU A 451 -15.59 30.49 20.10
N GLY A 452 -15.75 31.45 21.02
CA GLY A 452 -16.44 32.73 20.77
C GLY A 452 -17.96 32.64 20.83
N PHE A 453 -18.52 31.64 21.52
CA PHE A 453 -19.94 31.64 21.89
C PHE A 453 -20.19 32.59 23.07
N LYS A 454 -21.39 33.17 23.14
CA LYS A 454 -21.79 34.00 24.27
C LYS A 454 -21.88 33.14 25.54
N PRO A 455 -21.40 33.63 26.71
CA PRO A 455 -21.60 32.94 27.98
C PRO A 455 -23.08 32.65 28.23
N ALA A 456 -23.38 31.42 28.65
CA ALA A 456 -24.74 30.97 28.92
C ALA A 456 -24.81 30.00 30.10
N SER A 457 -26.01 29.80 30.64
CA SER A 457 -26.21 28.80 31.70
C SER A 457 -26.03 27.39 31.15
N VAL A 458 -26.45 27.12 29.91
CA VAL A 458 -26.10 25.89 29.19
C VAL A 458 -25.87 26.19 27.71
N TYR A 459 -25.24 25.25 27.02
CA TYR A 459 -25.17 25.21 25.56
C TYR A 459 -26.08 24.10 25.06
N LEU A 460 -27.02 24.45 24.20
CA LEU A 460 -27.88 23.48 23.52
C LEU A 460 -27.14 23.05 22.25
N ALA A 461 -26.85 21.76 22.13
CA ALA A 461 -26.24 21.18 20.94
C ALA A 461 -27.24 20.21 20.32
N GLU A 462 -27.67 20.54 19.11
CA GLU A 462 -28.50 19.71 18.24
C GLU A 462 -27.57 18.94 17.31
N ASP A 463 -27.63 17.62 17.35
CA ASP A 463 -26.91 16.75 16.43
C ASP A 463 -27.51 16.87 15.01
N ASP A 464 -26.68 17.18 14.02
CA ASP A 464 -27.14 17.51 12.66
C ASP A 464 -27.86 16.32 12.00
N TRP A 465 -27.44 15.09 12.31
CA TRP A 465 -27.98 13.87 11.70
C TRP A 465 -29.22 13.33 12.40
N THR A 466 -29.29 13.39 13.73
CA THR A 466 -30.44 12.87 14.50
C THR A 466 -31.49 13.94 14.80
N GLY A 467 -31.12 15.23 14.81
CA GLY A 467 -31.98 16.34 15.24
C GLY A 467 -32.19 16.35 16.77
N GLN A 468 -31.52 15.45 17.49
CA GLN A 468 -31.62 15.38 18.93
C GLN A 468 -30.87 16.55 19.55
N THR A 469 -31.54 17.29 20.45
CA THR A 469 -30.93 18.39 21.20
C THR A 469 -30.63 17.97 22.63
N MET A 470 -29.41 18.24 23.08
CA MET A 470 -28.94 17.99 24.44
C MET A 470 -28.42 19.27 25.10
N SER A 471 -28.56 19.38 26.43
CA SER A 471 -28.08 20.53 27.21
C SER A 471 -26.75 20.25 27.91
N TYR A 472 -25.69 20.95 27.47
CA TYR A 472 -24.34 20.84 27.99
C TYR A 472 -24.02 21.98 28.98
N ALA A 473 -23.33 21.66 30.07
CA ALA A 473 -23.04 22.64 31.11
C ALA A 473 -22.01 23.70 30.71
N SER A 474 -20.96 23.28 29.99
CA SER A 474 -19.81 24.12 29.62
C SER A 474 -18.96 23.55 28.49
N LYS A 475 -19.06 22.24 28.21
CA LYS A 475 -18.19 21.54 27.28
C LYS A 475 -19.02 20.54 26.49
N ILE A 476 -19.03 20.67 25.18
CA ILE A 476 -19.65 19.71 24.26
C ILE A 476 -18.62 18.63 23.98
N VAL A 477 -19.03 17.37 24.09
CA VAL A 477 -18.14 16.21 24.00
C VAL A 477 -18.77 15.19 23.08
N SER A 478 -17.98 14.63 22.18
CA SER A 478 -18.42 13.57 21.29
C SER A 478 -17.26 12.64 20.98
N ASP A 479 -17.56 11.35 20.82
CA ASP A 479 -16.63 10.39 20.26
C ASP A 479 -16.72 10.46 18.73
N VAL A 480 -15.55 10.56 18.09
CA VAL A 480 -15.44 10.72 16.65
C VAL A 480 -14.57 9.59 16.12
N GLU A 481 -15.12 8.82 15.18
CA GLU A 481 -14.42 7.73 14.50
C GLU A 481 -13.14 8.20 13.79
N PRO A 482 -12.14 7.31 13.57
CA PRO A 482 -10.95 7.64 12.81
C PRO A 482 -11.29 8.28 11.47
N PHE A 483 -10.57 9.36 11.14
CA PHE A 483 -10.70 10.09 9.86
C PHE A 483 -12.14 10.49 9.53
N SER A 484 -12.90 10.84 10.57
CA SER A 484 -14.32 11.16 10.47
C SER A 484 -14.64 12.51 11.12
N ALA A 485 -15.92 12.93 11.02
CA ALA A 485 -16.41 14.15 11.62
C ALA A 485 -17.83 14.00 12.17
N VAL A 486 -18.11 14.69 13.27
CA VAL A 486 -19.45 14.84 13.86
C VAL A 486 -19.80 16.32 13.93
N THR A 487 -21.03 16.67 13.55
CA THR A 487 -21.46 18.06 13.42
C THR A 487 -22.66 18.36 14.31
N TYR A 488 -22.59 19.49 15.01
CA TYR A 488 -23.65 20.00 15.86
C TYR A 488 -24.05 21.41 15.45
N ARG A 489 -25.34 21.73 15.56
CA ARG A 489 -25.80 23.12 15.66
C ARG A 489 -25.86 23.52 17.12
N VAL A 490 -25.12 24.56 17.49
CA VAL A 490 -24.94 24.97 18.88
C VAL A 490 -25.54 26.35 19.13
N THR A 491 -26.34 26.46 20.19
CA THR A 491 -27.00 27.69 20.63
C THR A 491 -26.79 27.92 22.13
N PRO A 492 -26.30 29.10 22.56
CA PRO A 492 -26.28 29.46 23.99
C PRO A 492 -27.71 29.64 24.52
N GLY A 493 -28.05 29.05 25.68
CA GLY A 493 -29.43 29.10 26.16
C GLY A 493 -29.65 28.67 27.61
N THR A 494 -30.90 28.36 27.94
CA THR A 494 -31.35 27.80 29.22
C THR A 494 -31.85 26.36 29.02
N PRO A 495 -31.71 25.44 29.99
CA PRO A 495 -31.98 24.00 29.80
C PRO A 495 -33.47 23.62 29.74
N ASN A 496 -34.39 24.57 29.66
CA ASN A 496 -35.82 24.30 29.81
C ASN A 496 -36.35 23.35 28.72
N GLY A 497 -36.88 22.20 29.15
CA GLY A 497 -37.48 21.21 28.25
C GLY A 497 -36.48 20.40 27.41
N VAL A 498 -35.17 20.55 27.64
CA VAL A 498 -34.12 19.83 26.91
C VAL A 498 -33.39 18.89 27.87
N PRO A 499 -33.19 17.60 27.52
CA PRO A 499 -32.51 16.66 28.38
C PRO A 499 -31.05 17.06 28.65
N ALA A 500 -30.52 16.62 29.81
CA ALA A 500 -29.10 16.76 30.13
C ALA A 500 -28.24 15.97 29.14
N ALA A 501 -27.11 16.55 28.71
CA ALA A 501 -26.18 15.85 27.84
C ALA A 501 -25.52 14.66 28.56
N VAL A 502 -25.75 13.45 28.03
CA VAL A 502 -25.06 12.23 28.44
C VAL A 502 -24.27 11.73 27.24
N GLY A 503 -22.97 11.52 27.39
CA GLY A 503 -22.13 10.90 26.35
C GLY A 503 -21.91 9.41 26.64
N ILE A 504 -21.70 8.65 25.58
CA ILE A 504 -21.34 7.23 25.58
C ILE A 504 -19.93 7.11 25.00
N SER A 505 -19.06 6.32 25.63
CA SER A 505 -17.78 5.93 25.04
C SER A 505 -17.50 4.44 25.17
N PHE A 506 -16.94 3.84 24.13
CA PHE A 506 -16.54 2.43 24.10
C PHE A 506 -15.06 2.24 24.43
N ASP A 507 -14.77 1.23 25.25
CA ASP A 507 -13.46 0.63 25.43
C ASP A 507 -13.61 -0.84 24.98
N ALA A 508 -13.21 -1.09 23.73
CA ALA A 508 -13.40 -2.34 23.01
C ALA A 508 -12.29 -2.54 21.96
N PRO A 509 -11.89 -3.78 21.66
CA PRO A 509 -10.95 -4.05 20.58
C PRO A 509 -11.58 -3.78 19.20
N SER A 510 -10.76 -3.36 18.23
CA SER A 510 -11.20 -3.10 16.85
C SER A 510 -11.39 -4.38 16.02
N VAL A 511 -10.88 -5.51 16.50
CA VAL A 511 -11.03 -6.85 15.90
C VAL A 511 -11.46 -7.82 16.99
N ILE A 512 -12.45 -8.69 16.71
CA ILE A 512 -12.83 -9.81 17.58
C ILE A 512 -12.96 -11.07 16.73
N ALA A 513 -12.24 -12.13 17.08
CA ALA A 513 -12.24 -13.37 16.30
C ALA A 513 -13.55 -14.18 16.47
N PRO A 514 -13.97 -14.97 15.48
CA PRO A 514 -15.08 -15.91 15.64
C PRO A 514 -14.84 -16.88 16.82
N GLY A 515 -15.87 -17.07 17.65
CA GLY A 515 -15.81 -17.88 18.87
C GLY A 515 -15.17 -17.17 20.08
N GLU A 516 -14.55 -16.01 19.89
CA GLU A 516 -13.92 -15.26 20.97
C GLU A 516 -14.98 -14.58 21.85
N THR A 517 -14.71 -14.55 23.15
CA THR A 517 -15.47 -13.74 24.11
C THR A 517 -14.57 -12.62 24.62
N THR A 518 -14.95 -11.38 24.36
CA THR A 518 -14.24 -10.19 24.86
C THR A 518 -15.08 -9.41 25.86
N THR A 519 -14.41 -8.57 26.66
CA THR A 519 -15.07 -7.64 27.57
C THR A 519 -15.11 -6.27 26.92
N ILE A 520 -16.31 -5.72 26.76
CA ILE A 520 -16.54 -4.36 26.29
C ILE A 520 -16.96 -3.51 27.49
N ILE A 521 -16.31 -2.37 27.67
CA ILE A 521 -16.66 -1.42 28.73
C ILE A 521 -17.25 -0.18 28.07
N ILE A 522 -18.48 0.17 28.44
CA ILE A 522 -19.10 1.43 28.03
C ILE A 522 -19.11 2.37 29.22
N THR A 523 -18.61 3.57 29.01
CA THR A 523 -18.68 4.65 30.00
C THR A 523 -19.76 5.64 29.60
N LEU A 524 -20.74 5.83 30.48
CA LEU A 524 -21.70 6.93 30.38
C LEU A 524 -21.20 8.10 31.22
N THR A 525 -21.23 9.30 30.66
CA THR A 525 -20.79 10.52 31.36
C THR A 525 -21.82 11.63 31.23
N ASN A 526 -22.25 12.20 32.37
CA ASN A 526 -23.14 13.36 32.41
C ASN A 526 -22.35 14.66 32.24
N TYR A 527 -22.55 15.33 31.11
CA TYR A 527 -22.00 16.64 30.78
C TYR A 527 -22.97 17.80 31.05
N GLY A 528 -24.19 17.49 31.50
CA GLY A 528 -25.23 18.46 31.86
C GLY A 528 -25.05 19.09 33.25
N ARG A 529 -25.87 20.11 33.53
CA ARG A 529 -25.89 20.80 34.84
C ARG A 529 -26.80 20.18 35.89
N VAL A 530 -27.66 19.26 35.48
CA VAL A 530 -28.61 18.58 36.37
C VAL A 530 -28.25 17.11 36.49
N ALA A 531 -28.61 16.49 37.62
CA ALA A 531 -28.47 15.06 37.78
C ALA A 531 -29.38 14.31 36.79
N VAL A 532 -28.92 13.13 36.40
CA VAL A 532 -29.67 12.18 35.61
C VAL A 532 -30.16 11.06 36.53
N HIS A 533 -31.35 10.54 36.27
CA HIS A 533 -32.05 9.54 37.08
C HIS A 533 -32.62 8.43 36.21
N ASN A 534 -32.89 7.27 36.82
CA ASN A 534 -33.47 6.09 36.13
C ASN A 534 -32.72 5.77 34.83
N LEU A 535 -31.39 5.79 34.90
CA LEU A 535 -30.55 5.48 33.77
C LEU A 535 -30.64 3.98 33.50
N ASP A 536 -30.93 3.63 32.26
CA ASP A 536 -30.99 2.25 31.76
C ASP A 536 -30.18 2.15 30.47
N LEU A 537 -29.18 1.27 30.43
CA LEU A 537 -28.25 1.13 29.32
C LEU A 537 -28.30 -0.28 28.73
N ASN A 538 -28.61 -0.35 27.45
CA ASN A 538 -28.64 -1.58 26.67
C ASN A 538 -27.50 -1.59 25.65
N LEU A 539 -26.93 -2.77 25.42
CA LEU A 539 -25.97 -3.01 24.35
C LEU A 539 -26.58 -4.00 23.35
N ASN A 540 -26.87 -3.52 22.16
CA ASN A 540 -27.36 -4.32 21.06
C ASN A 540 -26.18 -4.79 20.21
N VAL A 541 -26.20 -6.07 19.85
CA VAL A 541 -25.16 -6.73 19.04
C VAL A 541 -25.82 -7.35 17.81
N PRO A 542 -25.06 -7.70 16.75
CA PRO A 542 -25.61 -8.35 15.57
C PRO A 542 -26.36 -9.65 15.90
N GLU A 543 -27.26 -10.05 15.00
CA GLU A 543 -28.00 -11.30 15.14
C GLU A 543 -27.05 -12.50 15.29
N GLY A 544 -27.40 -13.42 16.21
CA GLY A 544 -26.59 -14.60 16.54
C GLY A 544 -25.51 -14.35 17.60
N TRP A 545 -25.03 -13.13 17.79
CA TRP A 545 -24.05 -12.82 18.83
C TRP A 545 -24.64 -12.92 20.22
N THR A 546 -23.81 -13.32 21.18
CA THR A 546 -24.23 -13.36 22.60
C THR A 546 -23.69 -12.13 23.32
N VAL A 547 -24.56 -11.43 24.05
CA VAL A 547 -24.20 -10.29 24.91
C VAL A 547 -24.76 -10.51 26.31
N ILE A 548 -23.90 -10.46 27.31
CA ILE A 548 -24.26 -10.67 28.71
C ILE A 548 -23.72 -9.51 29.55
N PRO A 549 -24.57 -8.78 30.28
CA PRO A 549 -24.10 -7.79 31.25
C PRO A 549 -23.20 -8.45 32.30
N ALA A 550 -22.01 -7.90 32.49
CA ALA A 550 -21.05 -8.30 33.52
C ALA A 550 -21.06 -7.37 34.74
N SER A 551 -21.82 -6.27 34.67
CA SER A 551 -22.10 -5.34 35.78
C SER A 551 -23.54 -4.81 35.69
N ASP A 552 -23.95 -4.02 36.68
CA ASP A 552 -25.26 -3.36 36.67
C ASP A 552 -25.41 -2.46 35.41
N THR A 553 -26.56 -2.57 34.75
CA THR A 553 -26.93 -1.77 33.57
C THR A 553 -27.90 -0.64 33.90
N THR A 554 -28.45 -0.64 35.12
CA THR A 554 -29.41 0.39 35.59
C THR A 554 -28.87 1.14 36.79
N PHE A 555 -29.07 2.46 36.82
CA PHE A 555 -28.58 3.33 37.88
C PHE A 555 -29.63 4.36 38.28
N GLN A 556 -29.86 4.50 39.59
CA GLN A 556 -30.87 5.41 40.13
C GLN A 556 -30.49 6.88 39.95
N THR A 557 -29.21 7.22 40.05
CA THR A 557 -28.75 8.59 39.84
C THR A 557 -27.32 8.65 39.33
N MET A 558 -27.07 9.59 38.42
CA MET A 558 -25.76 10.00 37.96
C MET A 558 -25.63 11.54 38.17
N PRO A 559 -24.69 11.99 39.02
CA PRO A 559 -24.47 13.41 39.30
C PRO A 559 -24.22 14.26 38.02
N PRO A 560 -24.52 15.57 38.06
CA PRO A 560 -24.12 16.50 36.99
C PRO A 560 -22.60 16.64 36.89
N VAL A 561 -22.13 17.39 35.89
CA VAL A 561 -20.71 17.67 35.66
C VAL A 561 -19.96 17.99 36.97
N GLY A 562 -18.86 17.28 37.23
CA GLY A 562 -18.15 17.36 38.50
C GLY A 562 -17.49 16.03 38.86
N LYS A 563 -17.31 15.77 40.16
CA LYS A 563 -16.78 14.48 40.63
C LYS A 563 -17.86 13.39 40.52
N ASN A 564 -17.47 12.21 40.06
CA ASN A 564 -18.32 11.02 39.97
C ASN A 564 -19.54 11.20 39.04
N ASN A 565 -19.40 11.97 37.97
CA ASN A 565 -20.45 12.21 36.96
C ASN A 565 -20.51 11.14 35.86
N SER A 566 -19.93 9.96 36.10
CA SER A 566 -19.84 8.88 35.12
C SER A 566 -20.12 7.52 35.75
N VAL A 567 -20.69 6.61 34.98
CA VAL A 567 -20.82 5.20 35.32
C VAL A 567 -20.18 4.34 34.24
N LYS A 568 -19.57 3.22 34.65
CA LYS A 568 -18.99 2.23 33.73
C LYS A 568 -19.82 0.97 33.79
N VAL A 569 -20.17 0.45 32.62
CA VAL A 569 -20.90 -0.80 32.47
C VAL A 569 -20.05 -1.74 31.63
N SER A 570 -19.91 -2.98 32.07
CA SER A 570 -19.13 -4.02 31.39
C SER A 570 -20.07 -5.07 30.82
N TRP A 571 -19.82 -5.51 29.59
CA TRP A 571 -20.49 -6.66 28.98
C TRP A 571 -19.46 -7.66 28.51
N LYS A 572 -19.84 -8.93 28.57
CA LYS A 572 -19.17 -9.99 27.82
C LYS A 572 -19.90 -10.14 26.49
N VAL A 573 -19.17 -9.96 25.40
CA VAL A 573 -19.67 -10.13 24.04
C VAL A 573 -18.94 -11.31 23.41
N THR A 574 -19.70 -12.28 22.90
CA THR A 574 -19.18 -13.47 22.23
C THR A 574 -19.61 -13.48 20.78
N VAL A 575 -18.62 -13.54 19.89
CA VAL A 575 -18.85 -13.69 18.44
C VAL A 575 -19.12 -15.17 18.14
N PRO A 576 -20.16 -15.51 17.37
CA PRO A 576 -20.42 -16.89 16.95
C PRO A 576 -19.22 -17.48 16.18
N GLN A 577 -18.99 -18.78 16.33
CA GLN A 577 -17.88 -19.47 15.63
C GLN A 577 -18.05 -19.43 14.10
N ASP A 578 -19.30 -19.37 13.63
CA ASP A 578 -19.73 -19.33 12.23
C ASP A 578 -20.04 -17.91 11.73
N ALA A 579 -19.68 -16.87 12.50
CA ALA A 579 -19.86 -15.49 12.08
C ALA A 579 -19.15 -15.23 10.76
N GLY A 580 -19.86 -14.61 9.81
CA GLY A 580 -19.28 -14.18 8.54
C GLY A 580 -18.21 -13.11 8.76
N ALA A 581 -17.15 -13.16 7.97
CA ALA A 581 -16.10 -12.15 8.00
C ALA A 581 -16.62 -10.79 7.50
N GLY A 582 -16.11 -9.72 8.08
CA GLY A 582 -16.45 -8.35 7.70
C GLY A 582 -16.64 -7.41 8.89
N TRP A 583 -17.18 -6.22 8.62
CA TRP A 583 -17.50 -5.26 9.67
C TRP A 583 -18.85 -5.56 10.32
N SER A 584 -18.88 -5.54 11.64
CA SER A 584 -20.06 -5.65 12.48
C SER A 584 -20.20 -4.41 13.36
N HIS A 585 -21.42 -4.08 13.78
CA HIS A 585 -21.70 -2.87 14.56
C HIS A 585 -22.35 -3.24 15.89
N LEU A 586 -21.88 -2.64 16.97
CA LEU A 586 -22.45 -2.73 18.31
C LEU A 586 -23.11 -1.39 18.63
N THR A 587 -24.30 -1.41 19.21
CA THR A 587 -25.07 -0.20 19.50
C THR A 587 -25.36 -0.09 20.98
N ALA A 588 -24.78 0.90 21.64
CA ALA A 588 -25.12 1.29 23.00
C ALA A 588 -26.31 2.25 22.97
N ASP A 589 -27.34 1.95 23.76
CA ASP A 589 -28.59 2.71 23.82
C ASP A 589 -28.95 2.98 25.29
N ALA A 590 -29.02 4.26 25.67
CA ALA A 590 -29.26 4.67 27.04
C ALA A 590 -30.50 5.56 27.15
N ALA A 591 -31.45 5.18 28.00
CA ALA A 591 -32.61 5.98 28.37
C ALA A 591 -32.44 6.53 29.79
N PHE A 592 -32.92 7.74 30.04
CA PHE A 592 -32.79 8.39 31.34
C PHE A 592 -33.77 9.54 31.56
N VAL A 593 -33.85 10.04 32.79
CA VAL A 593 -34.64 11.24 33.16
C VAL A 593 -33.73 12.32 33.71
N SER A 594 -33.91 13.56 33.28
CA SER A 594 -33.16 14.73 33.76
C SER A 594 -34.10 15.83 34.23
N GLY A 595 -33.65 16.66 35.18
CA GLY A 595 -34.48 17.75 35.71
C GLY A 595 -35.78 17.30 36.41
N GLY A 596 -35.91 16.02 36.76
CA GLY A 596 -37.06 15.44 37.46
C GLY A 596 -38.13 14.81 36.55
N GLU A 597 -38.29 15.29 35.32
CA GLU A 597 -39.36 14.83 34.42
C GLU A 597 -38.97 14.73 32.93
N ILE A 598 -37.84 15.31 32.52
CA ILE A 598 -37.45 15.40 31.11
C ILE A 598 -36.80 14.08 30.69
N GLN A 599 -37.48 13.34 29.81
CA GLN A 599 -36.95 12.13 29.21
C GLN A 599 -35.77 12.46 28.30
N GLY A 600 -34.67 11.74 28.48
CA GLY A 600 -33.48 11.79 27.67
C GLY A 600 -33.17 10.40 27.12
N HIS A 601 -32.55 10.39 25.96
CA HIS A 601 -32.13 9.18 25.27
C HIS A 601 -30.79 9.47 24.61
N VAL A 602 -29.88 8.52 24.54
CA VAL A 602 -28.66 8.69 23.75
C VAL A 602 -28.23 7.35 23.20
N ARG A 603 -27.72 7.36 21.96
CA ARG A 603 -27.24 6.17 21.27
C ARG A 603 -25.85 6.43 20.71
N SER A 604 -25.00 5.40 20.73
CA SER A 604 -23.71 5.41 20.07
C SER A 604 -23.45 4.04 19.45
N GLU A 605 -22.82 4.03 18.28
CA GLU A 605 -22.43 2.82 17.57
C GLU A 605 -20.89 2.66 17.63
N PHE A 606 -20.43 1.41 17.60
CA PHE A 606 -19.03 1.04 17.53
C PHE A 606 -18.87 -0.06 16.49
N SER A 607 -17.99 0.14 15.52
CA SER A 607 -17.70 -0.86 14.47
C SER A 607 -16.53 -1.75 14.89
N VAL A 608 -16.70 -3.06 14.71
CA VAL A 608 -15.68 -4.07 14.97
C VAL A 608 -15.50 -4.95 13.74
N GLN A 609 -14.25 -5.30 13.41
CA GLN A 609 -13.95 -6.20 12.31
C GLN A 609 -13.94 -7.65 12.82
N VAL A 610 -14.69 -8.52 12.17
CA VAL A 610 -14.67 -9.97 12.41
C VAL A 610 -13.90 -10.63 11.28
N PRO A 611 -12.76 -11.28 11.55
CA PRO A 611 -12.03 -12.05 10.56
C PRO A 611 -12.66 -13.43 10.35
N SER A 612 -12.25 -14.15 9.31
CA SER A 612 -12.46 -15.59 9.28
C SER A 612 -11.55 -16.28 10.28
N ALA A 613 -12.03 -17.36 10.91
CA ALA A 613 -11.24 -18.13 11.85
C ALA A 613 -9.97 -18.68 11.15
N PRO A 614 -8.77 -18.49 11.72
CA PRO A 614 -7.55 -19.09 11.18
C PRO A 614 -7.66 -20.63 11.19
N LYS A 615 -7.14 -21.28 10.14
CA LYS A 615 -7.04 -22.75 10.12
C LYS A 615 -6.04 -23.22 11.19
N ALA A 616 -6.24 -24.43 11.73
CA ALA A 616 -5.42 -25.01 12.80
C ALA A 616 -4.21 -25.82 12.29
N GLU A 617 -3.98 -25.84 10.98
CA GLU A 617 -2.99 -26.64 10.27
C GLU A 617 -2.24 -25.77 9.25
N ASP A 618 -1.12 -26.26 8.74
CA ASP A 618 -0.39 -25.63 7.64
C ASP A 618 -1.34 -25.26 6.50
N THR A 619 -1.28 -24.02 6.03
CA THR A 619 -2.31 -23.47 5.15
C THR A 619 -1.69 -22.60 4.06
N PHE A 620 -2.12 -22.78 2.81
CA PHE A 620 -1.79 -21.86 1.73
C PHE A 620 -2.62 -20.58 1.85
N LEU A 621 -1.99 -19.42 1.63
CA LEU A 621 -2.69 -18.14 1.68
C LEU A 621 -3.77 -18.03 0.58
N SER A 622 -3.57 -18.71 -0.55
CA SER A 622 -4.57 -18.80 -1.61
C SER A 622 -5.85 -19.53 -1.22
N ASP A 623 -5.84 -20.31 -0.13
CA ASP A 623 -7.04 -20.93 0.47
C ASP A 623 -7.65 -20.10 1.60
N MET A 624 -7.03 -18.97 1.96
CA MET A 624 -7.50 -18.09 3.04
C MET A 624 -8.25 -16.88 2.49
N PRO A 625 -9.37 -16.49 3.11
CA PRO A 625 -10.04 -15.25 2.76
C PRO A 625 -9.15 -14.05 3.08
N PHE A 626 -9.23 -13.03 2.24
CA PHE A 626 -8.56 -11.77 2.50
C PHE A 626 -9.17 -11.07 3.73
N PHE A 627 -8.34 -10.38 4.50
CA PHE A 627 -8.72 -9.59 5.66
C PHE A 627 -8.67 -8.11 5.32
N GLY A 628 -9.83 -7.45 5.28
CA GLY A 628 -9.94 -6.04 4.89
C GLY A 628 -9.96 -5.87 3.37
N ASN A 629 -9.49 -4.71 2.90
CA ASN A 629 -9.44 -4.40 1.47
C ASN A 629 -8.23 -5.07 0.82
N VAL A 630 -8.40 -5.49 -0.44
CA VAL A 630 -7.31 -5.90 -1.31
C VAL A 630 -7.18 -4.88 -2.42
N SER A 631 -5.94 -4.55 -2.77
CA SER A 631 -5.63 -3.79 -3.97
C SER A 631 -4.68 -4.59 -4.85
N ASN A 632 -4.80 -4.38 -6.14
CA ASN A 632 -3.95 -4.99 -7.16
C ASN A 632 -3.83 -3.99 -8.31
N GLY A 633 -2.62 -3.78 -8.83
CA GLY A 633 -2.39 -2.69 -9.79
C GLY A 633 -3.11 -2.87 -11.12
N TRP A 634 -3.39 -4.11 -11.50
CA TRP A 634 -4.13 -4.47 -12.70
C TRP A 634 -4.81 -5.82 -12.48
N GLY A 635 -6.09 -5.93 -12.84
CA GLY A 635 -6.88 -7.12 -12.54
C GLY A 635 -7.11 -7.37 -11.05
N PRO A 636 -7.91 -8.38 -10.68
CA PRO A 636 -8.00 -8.85 -9.31
C PRO A 636 -6.70 -9.56 -8.88
N ALA A 637 -6.44 -9.62 -7.57
CA ALA A 637 -5.40 -10.53 -7.07
C ALA A 637 -5.88 -11.98 -7.28
N GLU A 638 -5.06 -12.77 -7.95
CA GLU A 638 -5.40 -14.12 -8.40
C GLU A 638 -4.96 -15.18 -7.40
N ARG A 639 -5.69 -16.29 -7.36
CA ARG A 639 -5.45 -17.42 -6.45
C ARG A 639 -5.06 -18.63 -7.26
N ASP A 640 -3.88 -19.18 -6.97
CA ASP A 640 -3.29 -20.35 -7.62
C ASP A 640 -2.98 -20.18 -9.12
N THR A 641 -3.16 -18.98 -9.64
CA THR A 641 -2.81 -18.56 -11.01
C THR A 641 -2.09 -17.21 -10.98
N SER A 642 -1.32 -16.91 -12.03
CA SER A 642 -0.75 -15.59 -12.31
C SER A 642 -1.86 -14.56 -12.55
N VAL A 643 -1.52 -13.30 -12.77
CA VAL A 643 -2.51 -12.29 -13.23
C VAL A 643 -2.69 -12.39 -14.74
N GLY A 644 -3.89 -12.68 -15.23
CA GLY A 644 -4.17 -12.90 -16.66
C GLY A 644 -4.89 -11.77 -17.39
N GLY A 645 -5.47 -10.79 -16.67
CA GLY A 645 -6.40 -9.84 -17.28
C GLY A 645 -7.17 -8.99 -16.28
N SER A 646 -8.31 -8.45 -16.73
CA SER A 646 -9.27 -7.72 -15.88
C SER A 646 -10.28 -8.65 -15.18
N GLY A 647 -10.37 -9.91 -15.61
CA GLY A 647 -11.29 -10.91 -15.06
C GLY A 647 -10.69 -11.63 -13.86
N GLN A 648 -11.53 -12.31 -13.09
CA GLN A 648 -11.07 -13.21 -12.03
C GLN A 648 -10.86 -14.62 -12.59
N GLY A 649 -9.73 -15.24 -12.27
CA GLY A 649 -9.35 -16.59 -12.69
C GLY A 649 -8.99 -16.69 -14.17
N ASP A 650 -8.54 -15.60 -14.78
CA ASP A 650 -8.11 -15.55 -16.18
C ASP A 650 -6.60 -15.78 -16.36
N GLY A 651 -5.87 -15.92 -15.25
CA GLY A 651 -4.43 -16.16 -15.18
C GLY A 651 -3.97 -17.55 -15.60
N ASN A 652 -2.68 -17.64 -15.92
CA ASN A 652 -1.99 -18.89 -16.21
C ASN A 652 -1.47 -19.53 -14.91
N MET A 653 -0.83 -20.69 -15.01
CA MET A 653 -0.15 -21.30 -13.86
C MET A 653 1.00 -20.39 -13.39
N ILE A 654 1.05 -20.09 -12.09
CA ILE A 654 2.15 -19.32 -11.48
C ILE A 654 3.48 -19.96 -11.85
N THR A 655 4.32 -19.22 -12.55
CA THR A 655 5.59 -19.76 -13.05
C THR A 655 6.73 -18.80 -12.75
N LEU A 656 7.62 -19.17 -11.82
CA LEU A 656 8.80 -18.37 -11.50
C LEU A 656 10.05 -19.02 -12.09
N ASN A 657 10.77 -18.29 -12.94
CA ASN A 657 11.98 -18.76 -13.63
C ASN A 657 11.82 -20.16 -14.26
N GLY A 658 10.67 -20.41 -14.91
CA GLY A 658 10.33 -21.68 -15.57
C GLY A 658 9.81 -22.78 -14.65
N LYS A 659 9.79 -22.59 -13.31
CA LYS A 659 9.21 -23.54 -12.35
C LYS A 659 7.74 -23.21 -12.11
N GLY A 660 6.85 -24.14 -12.42
CA GLY A 660 5.42 -24.02 -12.15
C GLY A 660 5.06 -24.31 -10.69
N TYR A 661 4.10 -23.58 -10.16
CA TYR A 661 3.56 -23.75 -8.81
C TYR A 661 2.05 -23.97 -8.86
N GLU A 662 1.57 -25.01 -8.18
CA GLU A 662 0.13 -25.31 -8.10
C GLU A 662 -0.63 -24.39 -7.14
N LYS A 663 0.09 -23.73 -6.22
CA LYS A 663 -0.48 -22.87 -5.17
C LYS A 663 0.27 -21.57 -5.10
N GLY A 664 -0.43 -20.48 -4.82
CA GLY A 664 0.18 -19.15 -4.64
C GLY A 664 -0.78 -18.01 -4.90
N LEU A 665 -0.26 -16.79 -4.91
CA LEU A 665 -1.02 -15.61 -5.28
C LEU A 665 -0.32 -14.89 -6.44
N GLY A 666 -1.01 -14.80 -7.58
CA GLY A 666 -0.60 -13.95 -8.68
C GLY A 666 -1.10 -12.53 -8.46
N VAL A 667 -0.19 -11.56 -8.51
CA VAL A 667 -0.53 -10.14 -8.32
C VAL A 667 0.15 -9.27 -9.36
N HIS A 668 -0.36 -8.06 -9.53
CA HIS A 668 0.26 -7.04 -10.34
C HIS A 668 0.73 -5.91 -9.43
N ALA A 669 1.97 -5.45 -9.60
CA ALA A 669 2.57 -4.46 -8.71
C ALA A 669 1.69 -3.23 -8.46
N TYR A 670 1.89 -2.68 -7.26
CA TYR A 670 0.94 -1.95 -6.42
C TYR A 670 -0.21 -2.82 -5.92
N SER A 671 0.15 -4.03 -5.48
CA SER A 671 -0.78 -4.92 -4.81
C SER A 671 -0.58 -4.93 -3.31
N LYS A 672 -1.67 -5.15 -2.60
CA LYS A 672 -1.68 -5.35 -1.16
C LYS A 672 -2.79 -6.31 -0.78
N ALA A 673 -2.42 -7.42 -0.17
CA ALA A 673 -3.34 -8.43 0.33
C ALA A 673 -3.03 -8.74 1.79
N SER A 674 -4.03 -8.65 2.66
CA SER A 674 -3.87 -8.95 4.10
C SER A 674 -4.64 -10.21 4.49
N PHE A 675 -4.16 -10.90 5.51
CA PHE A 675 -4.71 -12.14 6.03
C PHE A 675 -4.70 -12.10 7.56
N TYR A 676 -5.83 -12.41 8.19
CA TYR A 676 -5.87 -12.60 9.64
C TYR A 676 -5.38 -14.01 9.97
N ILE A 677 -4.28 -14.09 10.72
CA ILE A 677 -3.61 -15.33 11.10
C ILE A 677 -3.66 -15.56 12.62
N GLY A 678 -4.04 -14.54 13.41
CA GLY A 678 -4.40 -14.63 14.82
C GLY A 678 -3.35 -15.27 15.73
N LYS A 679 -2.05 -14.99 15.48
CA LYS A 679 -0.89 -15.60 16.18
C LYS A 679 -0.88 -17.12 16.14
N ASN A 680 -1.58 -17.72 15.17
CA ASN A 680 -1.78 -19.15 15.13
C ASN A 680 -0.65 -19.88 14.40
N PHE A 681 0.29 -19.17 13.75
CA PHE A 681 1.32 -19.74 12.89
C PHE A 681 2.71 -19.25 13.28
N SER A 682 3.72 -20.07 13.03
CA SER A 682 5.12 -19.78 13.37
C SER A 682 5.90 -19.16 12.22
N ARG A 683 5.67 -19.62 10.98
CA ARG A 683 6.38 -19.14 9.79
C ARG A 683 5.44 -18.81 8.64
N PHE A 684 5.83 -17.82 7.86
CA PHE A 684 5.35 -17.61 6.50
C PHE A 684 6.49 -17.93 5.53
N ILE A 685 6.21 -18.79 4.55
CA ILE A 685 7.16 -19.17 3.50
C ILE A 685 6.56 -18.97 2.12
N THR A 686 7.38 -18.59 1.14
CA THR A 686 6.97 -18.40 -0.26
C THR A 686 8.21 -18.26 -1.13
N ASP A 687 8.10 -18.63 -2.39
CA ASP A 687 9.03 -18.17 -3.43
C ASP A 687 8.47 -16.88 -4.05
N ILE A 688 9.34 -15.94 -4.44
CA ILE A 688 8.94 -14.66 -5.03
C ILE A 688 9.72 -14.38 -6.31
N GLY A 689 9.06 -13.70 -7.26
CA GLY A 689 9.64 -13.28 -8.52
C GLY A 689 8.60 -12.67 -9.45
N LEU A 690 9.04 -12.13 -10.60
CA LEU A 690 8.10 -11.84 -11.68
C LEU A 690 7.65 -13.15 -12.34
N ASP A 691 6.38 -13.20 -12.76
CA ASP A 691 5.89 -14.35 -13.51
C ASP A 691 6.65 -14.45 -14.85
N SER A 692 6.99 -15.69 -15.23
CA SER A 692 7.73 -16.02 -16.44
C SER A 692 7.02 -15.61 -17.73
N GLU A 693 5.71 -15.33 -17.67
CA GLU A 693 4.95 -14.77 -18.80
C GLU A 693 5.28 -13.30 -19.10
N THR A 694 6.00 -12.62 -18.20
CA THR A 694 6.38 -11.21 -18.35
C THR A 694 7.85 -11.01 -18.66
N GLN A 695 8.16 -10.00 -19.48
CA GLN A 695 9.54 -9.57 -19.76
C GLN A 695 9.68 -8.07 -19.46
N GLY A 696 10.77 -7.69 -18.76
CA GLY A 696 11.17 -6.28 -18.60
C GLY A 696 10.53 -5.51 -17.44
N GLY A 697 9.76 -6.15 -16.56
CA GLY A 697 9.21 -5.51 -15.36
C GLY A 697 10.20 -5.39 -14.20
N SER A 698 9.87 -4.53 -13.23
CA SER A 698 10.56 -4.49 -11.94
C SER A 698 9.59 -4.35 -10.78
N VAL A 699 9.82 -5.09 -9.70
CA VAL A 699 8.95 -5.09 -8.52
C VAL A 699 9.76 -5.13 -7.23
N VAL A 700 9.15 -4.75 -6.11
CA VAL A 700 9.67 -4.95 -4.75
C VAL A 700 8.59 -5.66 -3.94
N PHE A 701 8.93 -6.83 -3.40
CA PHE A 701 8.09 -7.60 -2.50
C PHE A 701 8.36 -7.20 -1.04
N ARG A 702 7.30 -7.02 -0.26
CA ARG A 702 7.37 -6.70 1.16
C ARG A 702 6.38 -7.53 1.95
N VAL A 703 6.81 -7.99 3.12
CA VAL A 703 5.96 -8.70 4.08
C VAL A 703 5.85 -7.86 5.34
N TRP A 704 4.63 -7.67 5.83
CA TRP A 704 4.34 -6.91 7.04
C TRP A 704 3.56 -7.75 8.04
N GLY A 705 3.85 -7.62 9.32
CA GLY A 705 3.09 -8.22 10.42
C GLY A 705 2.61 -7.13 11.37
N ASP A 706 1.30 -7.01 11.56
CA ASP A 706 0.68 -5.98 12.42
C ASP A 706 1.19 -4.55 12.12
N GLY A 707 1.45 -4.27 10.84
CA GLY A 707 1.98 -2.99 10.36
C GLY A 707 3.49 -2.80 10.48
N GLN A 708 4.24 -3.79 10.98
CA GLN A 708 5.70 -3.77 11.03
C GLN A 708 6.30 -4.53 9.84
N LYS A 709 7.28 -3.95 9.15
CA LYS A 709 7.94 -4.62 8.01
C LYS A 709 8.81 -5.77 8.53
N LEU A 710 8.53 -6.97 8.04
CA LEU A 710 9.25 -8.19 8.39
C LEU A 710 10.25 -8.61 7.31
N TYR A 711 9.97 -8.27 6.04
CA TYR A 711 10.82 -8.59 4.91
C TYR A 711 10.69 -7.56 3.77
N ASP A 712 11.76 -7.38 3.00
CA ASP A 712 11.86 -6.54 1.81
C ASP A 712 12.85 -7.19 0.83
N SER A 713 12.43 -7.46 -0.40
CA SER A 713 13.28 -8.11 -1.40
C SER A 713 14.33 -7.19 -2.03
N GLY A 714 14.19 -5.87 -1.85
CA GLY A 714 14.76 -4.91 -2.80
C GLY A 714 14.14 -5.04 -4.19
N VAL A 715 14.73 -4.36 -5.18
CA VAL A 715 14.24 -4.41 -6.57
C VAL A 715 14.55 -5.76 -7.20
N MET A 716 13.51 -6.46 -7.64
CA MET A 716 13.56 -7.66 -8.46
C MET A 716 13.14 -7.32 -9.89
N LYS A 717 13.77 -7.95 -10.86
CA LYS A 717 13.50 -7.85 -12.30
C LYS A 717 13.27 -9.24 -12.90
N SER A 718 12.82 -9.32 -14.15
CA SER A 718 12.61 -10.59 -14.86
C SER A 718 13.83 -11.51 -14.87
N GLU A 719 15.04 -10.94 -14.84
CA GLU A 719 16.32 -11.65 -14.79
C GLU A 719 16.83 -11.94 -13.36
N THR A 720 16.10 -11.51 -12.33
CA THR A 720 16.48 -11.78 -10.94
C THR A 720 16.11 -13.21 -10.57
N ASP A 721 17.05 -13.93 -9.98
CA ASP A 721 16.79 -15.27 -9.45
C ASP A 721 15.61 -15.25 -8.47
N THR A 722 14.72 -16.24 -8.59
CA THR A 722 13.64 -16.50 -7.62
C THR A 722 14.22 -16.51 -6.22
N GLN A 723 13.64 -15.70 -5.31
CA GLN A 723 14.07 -15.68 -3.92
C GLN A 723 13.12 -16.52 -3.07
N HIS A 724 13.69 -17.34 -2.17
CA HIS A 724 12.92 -18.02 -1.14
C HIS A 724 12.81 -17.12 0.10
N VAL A 725 11.58 -16.86 0.51
CA VAL A 725 11.23 -16.06 1.68
C VAL A 725 10.81 -16.99 2.81
N ASN A 726 11.39 -16.79 3.99
CA ASN A 726 11.04 -17.49 5.23
C ASN A 726 11.05 -16.49 6.40
N VAL A 727 9.86 -16.14 6.90
CA VAL A 727 9.65 -15.05 7.86
C VAL A 727 8.99 -15.59 9.13
N ASP A 728 9.44 -15.14 10.30
CA ASP A 728 8.79 -15.41 11.59
C ASP A 728 7.49 -14.60 11.73
N VAL A 729 6.38 -15.30 11.99
CA VAL A 729 5.05 -14.70 12.19
C VAL A 729 4.39 -15.15 13.51
N SER A 730 5.16 -15.72 14.43
CA SER A 730 4.69 -16.29 15.70
C SER A 730 3.87 -15.33 16.58
N ASN A 731 4.13 -14.03 16.47
CA ASN A 731 3.45 -12.99 17.26
C ASN A 731 2.58 -12.05 16.41
N VAL A 732 2.23 -12.45 15.19
CA VAL A 732 1.49 -11.62 14.23
C VAL A 732 0.00 -11.98 14.23
N ASP A 733 -0.89 -11.01 14.38
CA ASP A 733 -2.33 -11.20 14.19
C ASP A 733 -2.73 -11.07 12.72
N VAL A 734 -2.18 -10.07 12.01
CA VAL A 734 -2.46 -9.76 10.60
C VAL A 734 -1.18 -9.75 9.79
N LEU A 735 -1.10 -10.64 8.80
CA LEU A 735 -0.05 -10.69 7.79
C LEU A 735 -0.47 -9.90 6.56
N THR A 736 0.37 -8.99 6.06
CA THR A 736 0.14 -8.26 4.81
C THR A 736 1.26 -8.51 3.82
N LEU A 737 0.89 -8.93 2.61
CA LEU A 737 1.77 -9.07 1.45
C LEU A 737 1.59 -7.85 0.55
N GLU A 738 2.69 -7.21 0.18
CA GLU A 738 2.71 -6.01 -0.65
C GLU A 738 3.71 -6.15 -1.78
N VAL A 739 3.30 -5.79 -3.00
CA VAL A 739 4.20 -5.67 -4.15
C VAL A 739 4.14 -4.24 -4.66
N THR A 740 5.28 -3.56 -4.76
CA THR A 740 5.40 -2.21 -5.33
C THR A 740 6.23 -2.24 -6.62
N ASP A 741 6.18 -1.18 -7.42
CA ASP A 741 7.05 -1.04 -8.60
C ASP A 741 8.51 -0.80 -8.20
N GLY A 742 9.43 -1.43 -8.92
CA GLY A 742 10.87 -1.28 -8.73
C GLY A 742 11.49 -0.06 -9.42
N GLY A 743 10.70 0.80 -10.07
CA GLY A 743 11.11 2.11 -10.57
C GLY A 743 11.24 2.24 -12.09
N VAL A 744 10.81 1.25 -12.88
CA VAL A 744 10.78 1.34 -14.37
C VAL A 744 9.38 1.51 -14.96
N GLY A 745 8.33 1.54 -14.13
CA GLY A 745 6.95 1.61 -14.57
C GLY A 745 6.25 0.25 -14.60
N ASN A 746 4.93 0.27 -14.77
CA ASN A 746 4.04 -0.85 -14.40
C ASN A 746 3.54 -1.71 -15.58
N GLY A 747 4.18 -1.67 -16.75
CA GLY A 747 3.66 -2.33 -17.96
C GLY A 747 3.85 -3.84 -18.02
N ALA A 748 4.68 -4.42 -17.14
CA ALA A 748 5.06 -5.85 -17.16
C ALA A 748 5.36 -6.38 -15.75
N THR A 749 4.57 -5.99 -14.74
CA THR A 749 4.86 -6.28 -13.33
C THR A 749 3.97 -7.36 -12.73
N HIS A 750 3.74 -8.45 -13.47
CA HIS A 750 3.09 -9.64 -12.91
C HIS A 750 4.08 -10.28 -11.96
N ALA A 751 3.68 -10.44 -10.72
CA ALA A 751 4.55 -10.82 -9.62
C ALA A 751 3.83 -11.89 -8.81
N ASP A 752 4.54 -12.95 -8.43
CA ASP A 752 3.90 -14.05 -7.72
C ASP A 752 4.48 -14.26 -6.34
N TRP A 753 3.56 -14.52 -5.41
CA TRP A 753 3.84 -15.15 -4.14
C TRP A 753 3.63 -16.65 -4.31
N ALA A 754 4.59 -17.32 -4.94
CA ALA A 754 4.50 -18.71 -5.35
C ALA A 754 4.68 -19.67 -4.17
N GLY A 755 3.76 -20.61 -4.00
CA GLY A 755 3.76 -21.52 -2.87
C GLY A 755 3.51 -20.85 -1.51
N ALA A 756 2.94 -19.64 -1.49
CA ALA A 756 2.72 -18.85 -0.28
C ALA A 756 1.95 -19.61 0.81
N LYS A 757 2.65 -19.98 1.89
CA LYS A 757 2.16 -20.90 2.91
C LYS A 757 2.51 -20.44 4.32
N LEU A 758 1.55 -20.61 5.23
CA LEU A 758 1.73 -20.48 6.67
C LEU A 758 2.00 -21.85 7.29
N LEU A 759 3.03 -21.93 8.12
CA LEU A 759 3.38 -23.14 8.87
C LEU A 759 2.93 -23.01 10.31
N LYS A 760 2.13 -23.98 10.76
CA LYS A 760 1.54 -23.97 12.11
C LYS A 760 2.61 -23.99 13.18
N GLU A 761 3.57 -24.91 13.04
CA GLU A 761 4.72 -25.06 13.94
C GLU A 761 5.93 -25.56 13.14
N VAL A 762 7.13 -25.07 13.47
CA VAL A 762 8.39 -25.62 12.97
C VAL A 762 8.98 -26.52 14.04
N LEU A 763 9.19 -27.80 13.70
CA LEU A 763 9.70 -28.82 14.63
C LEU A 763 11.20 -29.09 14.46
N VAL A 764 11.72 -28.88 13.25
CA VAL A 764 13.14 -29.11 12.90
C VAL A 764 13.73 -27.81 12.43
N ASP A 765 14.87 -27.41 13.01
CA ASP A 765 15.66 -26.26 12.57
C ASP A 765 16.64 -26.68 11.45
N ASP A 766 17.32 -27.82 11.64
CA ASP A 766 18.31 -28.34 10.69
C ASP A 766 18.34 -29.88 10.73
N ILE A 767 18.76 -30.49 9.63
CA ILE A 767 19.11 -31.91 9.56
C ILE A 767 20.58 -31.97 9.17
N LYS A 768 21.38 -32.75 9.89
CA LYS A 768 22.80 -32.95 9.58
C LYS A 768 23.06 -34.35 9.06
N ILE A 769 23.85 -34.45 8.00
CA ILE A 769 24.36 -35.71 7.47
C ILE A 769 25.86 -35.76 7.72
N ASN A 770 26.33 -36.78 8.43
CA ASN A 770 27.73 -36.92 8.85
C ASN A 770 28.27 -35.71 9.63
N GLY A 771 27.39 -35.06 10.41
CA GLY A 771 27.73 -33.90 11.25
C GLY A 771 27.73 -32.56 10.51
N GLU A 772 27.50 -32.54 9.19
CA GLU A 772 27.36 -31.32 8.40
C GLU A 772 25.89 -31.04 8.09
N SER A 773 25.49 -29.76 8.12
CA SER A 773 24.12 -29.35 7.75
C SER A 773 23.77 -29.80 6.34
N PHE A 774 22.59 -30.40 6.21
CA PHE A 774 22.08 -30.91 4.97
C PHE A 774 21.55 -29.74 4.15
N SER A 775 22.38 -29.24 3.24
CA SER A 775 22.09 -28.02 2.46
C SER A 775 20.79 -28.07 1.66
N SER A 776 20.27 -29.27 1.38
CA SER A 776 19.03 -29.48 0.64
C SER A 776 17.79 -29.58 1.55
N PHE A 777 17.95 -29.50 2.88
CA PHE A 777 16.82 -29.55 3.82
C PHE A 777 15.96 -28.27 3.73
N ASP A 778 14.65 -28.48 3.63
CA ASP A 778 13.64 -27.44 3.80
C ASP A 778 12.47 -27.97 4.68
N HIS A 779 11.68 -27.05 5.26
CA HIS A 779 10.61 -27.43 6.19
C HIS A 779 9.38 -28.06 5.49
N VAL A 780 9.34 -28.08 4.16
CA VAL A 780 8.24 -28.58 3.34
C VAL A 780 8.51 -29.99 2.82
N THR A 781 9.67 -30.25 2.22
CA THR A 781 10.05 -31.53 1.63
C THR A 781 10.13 -32.63 2.68
N LYS A 782 9.55 -33.80 2.37
CA LYS A 782 9.46 -34.95 3.30
C LYS A 782 10.30 -36.15 2.87
N ASP A 783 10.64 -36.26 1.60
CA ASP A 783 11.44 -37.37 1.07
C ASP A 783 12.65 -36.80 0.31
N TYR A 784 13.84 -37.18 0.75
CA TYR A 784 15.12 -36.75 0.21
C TYR A 784 15.89 -37.96 -0.34
N TYR A 785 16.65 -37.74 -1.41
CA TYR A 785 17.39 -38.80 -2.10
C TYR A 785 18.88 -38.45 -2.21
N MET A 786 19.73 -39.32 -1.68
CA MET A 786 21.18 -39.23 -1.75
C MET A 786 21.71 -40.48 -2.47
N THR A 787 22.21 -40.31 -3.68
CA THR A 787 22.73 -41.41 -4.49
C THR A 787 24.26 -41.37 -4.52
N PHE A 788 24.89 -42.49 -4.18
CA PHE A 788 26.34 -42.65 -4.18
C PHE A 788 26.77 -43.60 -5.30
N LEU A 789 27.98 -43.40 -5.82
CA LEU A 789 28.60 -44.33 -6.76
C LEU A 789 29.12 -45.57 -6.01
N GLU A 790 29.08 -46.72 -6.66
CA GLU A 790 29.55 -47.98 -6.06
C GLU A 790 31.03 -47.88 -5.64
N GLY A 791 31.28 -48.11 -4.34
CA GLY A 791 32.62 -48.07 -3.76
C GLY A 791 33.07 -46.71 -3.22
N THR A 792 32.27 -45.65 -3.33
CA THR A 792 32.59 -44.34 -2.72
C THR A 792 32.13 -44.22 -1.27
N ILE A 793 31.27 -45.13 -0.83
CA ILE A 793 30.76 -45.18 0.53
C ILE A 793 30.72 -46.63 1.03
N SER A 794 31.21 -46.86 2.25
CA SER A 794 31.20 -48.17 2.92
C SER A 794 30.21 -48.24 4.08
N ASP A 795 29.91 -47.11 4.70
CA ASP A 795 29.11 -47.00 5.91
C ASP A 795 27.87 -46.15 5.67
N VAL A 796 26.75 -46.51 6.31
CA VAL A 796 25.52 -45.71 6.24
C VAL A 796 25.80 -44.31 6.80
N PRO A 797 25.46 -43.22 6.09
CA PRO A 797 25.61 -41.86 6.62
C PRO A 797 24.85 -41.68 7.93
N THR A 798 25.53 -41.06 8.91
CA THR A 798 24.89 -40.69 10.17
C THR A 798 23.96 -39.51 9.97
N VAL A 799 22.77 -39.56 10.57
CA VAL A 799 21.76 -38.50 10.49
C VAL A 799 21.49 -37.96 11.88
N GLU A 800 21.64 -36.64 12.04
CA GLU A 800 21.31 -35.90 13.24
C GLU A 800 20.24 -34.85 12.91
N VAL A 801 19.41 -34.51 13.87
CA VAL A 801 18.36 -33.50 13.72
C VAL A 801 18.56 -32.46 14.81
N ILE A 802 18.60 -31.20 14.42
CA ILE A 802 18.57 -30.06 15.32
C ILE A 802 17.10 -29.67 15.49
N PRO A 803 16.47 -29.97 16.64
CA PRO A 803 15.08 -29.59 16.85
C PRO A 803 14.94 -28.07 16.98
N ALA A 804 13.79 -27.54 16.58
CA ALA A 804 13.50 -26.11 16.67
C ALA A 804 13.51 -25.56 18.11
N ASN A 805 13.29 -26.44 19.10
CA ASN A 805 13.46 -26.13 20.52
C ASN A 805 13.73 -27.42 21.32
N ASN A 806 14.13 -27.28 22.58
CA ASN A 806 14.51 -28.40 23.45
C ASN A 806 13.35 -29.34 23.81
N ASP A 807 12.10 -28.94 23.57
CA ASP A 807 10.91 -29.70 23.96
C ASP A 807 10.38 -30.57 22.80
N VAL A 808 10.86 -30.37 21.56
CA VAL A 808 10.55 -31.26 20.43
C VAL A 808 11.22 -32.60 20.62
N LYS A 809 10.43 -33.67 20.48
CA LYS A 809 10.94 -35.04 20.52
C LYS A 809 11.37 -35.46 19.12
N VAL A 810 12.59 -35.97 19.01
CA VAL A 810 13.14 -36.50 17.76
C VAL A 810 13.38 -37.99 17.93
N ASP A 811 12.82 -38.79 17.03
CA ASP A 811 13.09 -40.20 16.86
C ASP A 811 13.72 -40.44 15.49
N ILE A 812 14.91 -41.05 15.46
CA ILE A 812 15.63 -41.34 14.22
C ILE A 812 15.78 -42.85 14.13
N SER A 813 15.19 -43.44 13.09
CA SER A 813 15.41 -44.82 12.69
C SER A 813 16.42 -44.84 11.53
N PRO A 814 17.72 -45.00 11.80
CA PRO A 814 18.75 -45.00 10.76
C PRO A 814 18.61 -46.21 9.84
N ALA A 815 19.09 -46.08 8.59
CA ALA A 815 19.23 -47.22 7.70
C ALA A 815 20.25 -48.24 8.27
N GLU A 816 19.94 -49.53 8.18
CA GLU A 816 20.83 -50.59 8.71
C GLU A 816 21.94 -51.00 7.72
N GLN A 817 21.72 -50.77 6.43
CA GLN A 817 22.64 -51.13 5.34
C GLN A 817 22.44 -50.17 4.16
N LEU A 818 23.36 -50.21 3.20
CA LEU A 818 23.24 -49.51 1.92
C LEU A 818 22.91 -50.50 0.79
N PRO A 819 22.00 -50.15 -0.15
CA PRO A 819 21.09 -49.01 -0.08
C PRO A 819 20.05 -49.17 1.05
N GLY A 820 19.54 -48.06 1.57
CA GLY A 820 18.63 -48.05 2.72
C GLY A 820 17.99 -46.69 2.96
N THR A 821 17.06 -46.59 3.90
CA THR A 821 16.35 -45.33 4.21
C THR A 821 16.43 -45.02 5.70
N THR A 822 16.88 -43.81 6.04
CA THR A 822 16.75 -43.27 7.39
C THR A 822 15.40 -42.56 7.50
N VAL A 823 14.62 -42.90 8.52
CA VAL A 823 13.33 -42.26 8.82
C VAL A 823 13.48 -41.43 10.08
N ILE A 824 13.14 -40.16 9.98
CA ILE A 824 13.14 -39.19 11.08
C ILE A 824 11.69 -38.88 11.41
N THR A 825 11.29 -39.07 12.65
CA THR A 825 9.98 -38.64 13.16
C THR A 825 10.20 -37.60 14.25
N VAL A 826 9.65 -36.41 14.07
CA VAL A 826 9.66 -35.35 15.07
C VAL A 826 8.25 -35.09 15.57
N THR A 827 8.12 -34.84 16.87
CA THR A 827 6.83 -34.64 17.53
C THR A 827 6.89 -33.40 18.42
N SER A 828 5.87 -32.55 18.34
CA SER A 828 5.73 -31.36 19.18
C SER A 828 5.72 -31.74 20.67
N ALA A 829 6.04 -30.77 21.53
CA ALA A 829 6.14 -30.97 22.98
C ALA A 829 4.86 -31.55 23.59
N ASP A 830 3.69 -31.09 23.11
CA ASP A 830 2.37 -31.52 23.56
C ASP A 830 1.85 -32.77 22.84
N GLY A 831 2.59 -33.28 21.84
CA GLY A 831 2.21 -34.44 21.03
C GLY A 831 1.09 -34.18 20.03
N SER A 832 0.66 -32.92 19.86
CA SER A 832 -0.42 -32.57 18.94
C SER A 832 0.00 -32.61 17.47
N MET A 833 1.29 -32.41 17.18
CA MET A 833 1.86 -32.46 15.83
C MET A 833 2.97 -33.50 15.72
N THR A 834 3.00 -34.23 14.61
CA THR A 834 4.07 -35.16 14.27
C THR A 834 4.40 -35.02 12.80
N GLN A 835 5.70 -34.98 12.47
CA GLN A 835 6.20 -34.83 11.11
C GLN A 835 7.27 -35.87 10.84
N THR A 836 7.20 -36.49 9.65
CA THR A 836 8.13 -37.55 9.24
C THR A 836 8.92 -37.09 8.03
N TYR A 837 10.24 -37.25 8.09
CA TYR A 837 11.17 -37.06 6.99
C TYR A 837 11.85 -38.39 6.65
N LYS A 838 12.16 -38.61 5.38
CA LYS A 838 12.89 -39.79 4.91
C LYS A 838 14.09 -39.36 4.09
N ILE A 839 15.22 -40.00 4.34
CA ILE A 839 16.45 -39.83 3.55
C ILE A 839 16.82 -41.19 2.98
N HIS A 840 16.67 -41.31 1.67
CA HIS A 840 16.97 -42.52 0.91
C HIS A 840 18.43 -42.49 0.46
N PHE A 841 19.24 -43.42 0.95
CA PHE A 841 20.62 -43.63 0.54
C PHE A 841 20.67 -44.72 -0.54
N ASN A 842 20.96 -44.33 -1.77
CA ASN A 842 21.01 -45.21 -2.93
C ASN A 842 22.47 -45.46 -3.35
N ILE A 843 22.76 -46.65 -3.91
CA ILE A 843 24.05 -46.97 -4.54
C ILE A 843 23.81 -47.35 -5.99
N THR A 844 24.64 -46.83 -6.90
CA THR A 844 24.58 -47.16 -8.33
C THR A 844 25.99 -47.33 -8.92
N PRO A 845 26.21 -48.26 -9.86
CA PRO A 845 27.51 -48.43 -10.53
C PRO A 845 27.83 -47.30 -11.53
N GLU A 846 26.79 -46.72 -12.14
CA GLU A 846 26.88 -45.59 -13.08
C GLU A 846 25.88 -44.52 -12.66
N LEU A 847 26.23 -43.25 -12.80
CA LEU A 847 25.39 -42.15 -12.36
C LEU A 847 25.31 -41.05 -13.40
N TYR A 848 24.26 -41.11 -14.21
CA TYR A 848 23.94 -40.10 -15.19
C TYR A 848 23.13 -38.97 -14.55
N LEU A 849 23.37 -37.74 -15.01
CA LEU A 849 22.63 -36.56 -14.54
C LEU A 849 21.14 -36.66 -14.88
N SER A 850 20.80 -37.34 -15.98
CA SER A 850 19.42 -37.61 -16.39
C SER A 850 18.67 -38.55 -15.46
N ASP A 851 19.34 -39.28 -14.58
CA ASP A 851 18.72 -40.12 -13.54
C ASP A 851 18.62 -39.41 -12.18
N LEU A 852 19.21 -38.22 -12.05
CA LEU A 852 19.25 -37.46 -10.80
C LEU A 852 18.20 -36.36 -10.75
N PRO A 853 17.58 -36.12 -9.58
CA PRO A 853 16.82 -34.90 -9.38
C PRO A 853 17.77 -33.69 -9.41
N TRP A 854 17.43 -32.67 -10.19
CA TRP A 854 18.07 -31.35 -10.14
C TRP A 854 17.38 -30.48 -9.08
N ILE A 855 18.09 -29.50 -8.53
CA ILE A 855 17.53 -28.48 -7.64
C ILE A 855 16.68 -27.50 -8.46
N TYR A 856 17.20 -27.14 -9.64
CA TYR A 856 16.65 -26.11 -10.52
C TYR A 856 17.00 -26.47 -11.97
N ALA A 857 16.07 -26.23 -12.89
CA ALA A 857 16.33 -26.40 -14.31
C ALA A 857 15.41 -25.46 -15.11
N THR A 858 15.98 -24.72 -16.07
CA THR A 858 15.24 -23.87 -17.02
C THR A 858 15.78 -24.08 -18.43
N THR A 859 14.95 -23.79 -19.43
CA THR A 859 15.33 -23.80 -20.85
C THR A 859 14.64 -22.64 -21.56
N GLY A 860 15.33 -21.97 -22.47
CA GLY A 860 14.78 -20.78 -23.15
C GLY A 860 13.65 -21.09 -24.13
N TRP A 861 13.48 -22.35 -24.51
CA TRP A 861 12.38 -22.85 -25.32
C TRP A 861 12.20 -24.36 -25.12
N GLY A 862 10.98 -24.86 -25.35
CA GLY A 862 10.65 -26.28 -25.24
C GLY A 862 10.58 -26.80 -23.81
N THR A 863 10.76 -28.12 -23.65
CA THR A 863 10.85 -28.77 -22.33
C THR A 863 12.20 -29.45 -22.21
N ILE A 864 12.82 -29.38 -21.03
CA ILE A 864 14.04 -30.15 -20.78
C ILE A 864 13.69 -31.63 -20.78
N HIS A 865 14.32 -32.39 -21.65
CA HIS A 865 14.13 -33.83 -21.73
C HIS A 865 15.32 -34.56 -21.13
N ARG A 866 15.00 -35.66 -20.44
CA ARG A 866 15.98 -36.62 -19.93
C ARG A 866 16.12 -37.72 -20.96
N ASP A 867 17.36 -38.03 -21.33
CA ASP A 867 17.72 -39.08 -22.31
C ASP A 867 17.08 -38.88 -23.70
N ALA A 868 16.72 -37.62 -24.01
CA ALA A 868 16.17 -37.20 -25.29
C ALA A 868 16.49 -35.71 -25.50
N SER A 869 16.49 -35.28 -26.76
CA SER A 869 16.64 -33.91 -27.22
C SER A 869 15.50 -33.00 -26.72
N VAL A 870 15.63 -31.70 -26.91
CA VAL A 870 14.58 -30.73 -26.48
C VAL A 870 13.23 -30.90 -27.22
N GLU A 871 13.20 -31.59 -28.37
CA GLU A 871 11.95 -31.99 -29.04
C GLU A 871 11.50 -33.43 -28.71
N GLY A 872 12.26 -34.15 -27.88
CA GLY A 872 11.95 -35.51 -27.44
C GLY A 872 12.43 -36.63 -28.39
N ASN A 873 13.36 -36.35 -29.31
CA ASN A 873 14.01 -37.36 -30.15
C ASN A 873 15.30 -37.88 -29.48
N PRO A 874 15.99 -38.89 -30.06
CA PRO A 874 17.29 -39.31 -29.55
C PRO A 874 18.32 -38.18 -29.59
N ILE A 875 19.18 -38.09 -28.57
CA ILE A 875 20.28 -37.11 -28.53
C ILE A 875 21.32 -37.47 -29.59
N GLU A 876 21.51 -36.60 -30.57
CA GLU A 876 22.45 -36.82 -31.67
C GLU A 876 23.44 -35.65 -31.79
N LEU A 877 24.74 -35.92 -31.61
CA LEU A 877 25.78 -34.89 -31.74
C LEU A 877 26.75 -35.19 -32.88
N LEU A 878 27.29 -34.16 -33.52
CA LEU A 878 28.30 -34.30 -34.57
C LEU A 878 29.67 -34.69 -33.96
N SER A 879 30.36 -35.68 -34.50
CA SER A 879 31.77 -36.00 -34.19
C SER A 879 32.66 -35.81 -35.42
N ASP A 880 33.98 -35.90 -35.24
CA ASP A 880 34.97 -35.91 -36.35
C ASP A 880 34.72 -37.05 -37.37
N SER A 881 33.98 -38.09 -36.98
CA SER A 881 33.67 -39.26 -37.82
C SER A 881 32.22 -39.32 -38.33
N GLY A 882 31.41 -38.30 -38.04
CA GLY A 882 29.97 -38.24 -38.36
C GLY A 882 29.09 -38.13 -37.11
N VAL A 883 27.77 -38.21 -37.29
CA VAL A 883 26.79 -38.09 -36.19
C VAL A 883 26.85 -39.32 -35.27
N VAL A 884 26.82 -39.08 -33.96
CA VAL A 884 26.80 -40.09 -32.90
C VAL A 884 25.53 -39.90 -32.08
N THR A 885 24.79 -40.99 -31.87
CA THR A 885 23.60 -41.03 -31.01
C THR A 885 23.98 -41.47 -29.60
N TYR A 886 23.43 -40.82 -28.59
CA TYR A 886 23.67 -41.12 -27.19
C TYR A 886 22.39 -41.59 -26.49
N ASP A 887 22.49 -42.66 -25.71
CA ASP A 887 21.36 -43.22 -24.95
C ASP A 887 21.07 -42.45 -23.66
N LYS A 888 22.04 -41.68 -23.15
CA LYS A 888 21.95 -40.93 -21.90
C LYS A 888 22.33 -39.48 -22.13
N GLY A 889 21.67 -38.57 -21.43
CA GLY A 889 22.00 -37.14 -21.48
C GLY A 889 20.82 -36.23 -21.16
N ILE A 890 21.01 -34.94 -21.33
CA ILE A 890 19.96 -33.93 -21.13
C ILE A 890 19.85 -33.06 -22.37
N GLY A 891 18.70 -33.11 -23.02
CA GLY A 891 18.36 -32.22 -24.13
C GLY A 891 17.77 -30.91 -23.62
N THR A 892 18.32 -29.80 -24.10
CA THR A 892 17.95 -28.44 -23.71
C THR A 892 17.89 -27.53 -24.93
N HIS A 893 17.50 -26.28 -24.69
CA HIS A 893 17.67 -25.20 -25.64
C HIS A 893 18.58 -24.11 -25.05
N ALA A 894 19.14 -23.22 -25.87
CA ALA A 894 19.86 -22.05 -25.37
C ALA A 894 19.00 -21.20 -24.42
N ASN A 895 19.71 -20.45 -23.57
CA ASN A 895 19.21 -19.79 -22.36
C ASN A 895 18.67 -20.82 -21.35
N SER A 896 19.36 -21.95 -21.22
CA SER A 896 19.10 -22.96 -20.21
C SER A 896 20.11 -22.90 -19.07
N GLU A 897 19.63 -23.28 -17.89
CA GLU A 897 20.44 -23.46 -16.69
C GLU A 897 19.93 -24.67 -15.92
N ILE A 898 20.81 -25.57 -15.48
CA ILE A 898 20.47 -26.75 -14.68
C ILE A 898 21.42 -26.82 -13.48
N ILE A 899 20.87 -26.89 -12.27
CA ILE A 899 21.63 -26.95 -11.02
C ILE A 899 21.41 -28.29 -10.32
N TYR A 900 22.50 -28.94 -9.92
CA TYR A 900 22.51 -30.15 -9.11
C TYR A 900 23.17 -29.91 -7.75
N ASP A 901 22.56 -30.49 -6.70
CA ASP A 901 23.21 -30.67 -5.40
C ASP A 901 24.16 -31.86 -5.50
N ILE A 902 25.43 -31.64 -5.22
CA ILE A 902 26.47 -32.67 -5.21
C ILE A 902 27.20 -32.76 -3.85
N ALA A 903 26.73 -32.00 -2.84
CA ALA A 903 27.36 -31.92 -1.54
C ALA A 903 27.41 -33.27 -0.82
N GLY A 904 28.61 -33.68 -0.40
CA GLY A 904 28.79 -34.90 0.39
C GLY A 904 28.48 -36.21 -0.34
N LYS A 905 28.26 -36.19 -1.66
CA LYS A 905 27.91 -37.39 -2.45
C LYS A 905 29.12 -38.17 -2.98
N GLY A 906 30.32 -37.63 -2.79
CA GLY A 906 31.59 -38.30 -3.13
C GLY A 906 31.83 -38.42 -4.64
N TYR A 907 31.41 -37.42 -5.41
CA TYR A 907 31.71 -37.34 -6.84
C TYR A 907 33.02 -36.58 -7.05
N ASP A 908 33.89 -37.09 -7.92
CA ASP A 908 35.19 -36.49 -8.19
C ASP A 908 35.23 -35.78 -9.54
N ARG A 909 34.59 -36.35 -10.55
CA ARG A 909 34.60 -35.84 -11.93
C ARG A 909 33.18 -35.68 -12.45
N PHE A 910 32.96 -34.62 -13.22
CA PHE A 910 31.82 -34.49 -14.11
C PHE A 910 32.29 -34.62 -15.56
N GLN A 911 31.69 -35.54 -16.31
CA GLN A 911 32.04 -35.81 -17.70
C GLN A 911 30.80 -35.77 -18.58
N CYS A 912 30.93 -35.23 -19.80
CA CYS A 912 29.88 -35.25 -20.81
C CYS A 912 30.43 -34.88 -22.20
N TYR A 913 29.63 -35.07 -23.24
CA TYR A 913 29.79 -34.45 -24.55
C TYR A 913 28.77 -33.33 -24.71
N VAL A 914 29.21 -32.17 -25.21
CA VAL A 914 28.33 -31.04 -25.52
C VAL A 914 28.34 -30.69 -26.99
N GLY A 915 27.19 -30.29 -27.52
CA GLY A 915 27.04 -29.84 -28.90
C GLY A 915 25.59 -29.51 -29.25
N LEU A 916 25.37 -28.99 -30.45
CA LEU A 916 24.02 -28.79 -30.97
C LEU A 916 23.44 -30.11 -31.48
N ASP A 917 22.18 -30.35 -31.15
CA ASP A 917 21.46 -31.55 -31.59
C ASP A 917 21.35 -31.57 -33.12
N GLN A 918 21.63 -32.73 -33.71
CA GLN A 918 21.56 -32.95 -35.15
C GLN A 918 20.13 -33.10 -35.68
N GLU A 919 19.10 -33.09 -34.82
CA GLU A 919 17.69 -33.03 -35.19
C GLU A 919 17.28 -31.66 -35.75
N ALA A 920 17.89 -30.57 -35.25
CA ALA A 920 17.48 -29.21 -35.60
C ALA A 920 17.54 -28.99 -37.13
N ASN A 921 16.68 -28.15 -37.70
CA ASN A 921 16.48 -28.07 -39.14
C ASN A 921 17.78 -27.87 -39.95
N ARG A 922 17.92 -28.53 -41.11
CA ARG A 922 19.16 -28.50 -41.92
C ARG A 922 19.47 -27.15 -42.57
N ASN A 923 18.54 -26.21 -42.52
CA ASN A 923 18.71 -24.86 -43.07
C ASN A 923 19.12 -23.81 -42.01
N ASP A 924 19.36 -24.21 -40.75
CA ASP A 924 19.44 -23.29 -39.61
C ASP A 924 20.83 -22.89 -39.11
N VAL A 925 20.85 -21.75 -38.41
CA VAL A 925 22.02 -20.95 -37.99
C VAL A 925 22.33 -21.02 -36.48
N GLY A 926 21.68 -21.93 -35.75
CA GLY A 926 21.79 -22.03 -34.28
C GLY A 926 23.23 -22.03 -33.75
N SER A 927 23.42 -21.35 -32.63
CA SER A 927 24.70 -20.93 -32.10
C SER A 927 24.62 -20.84 -30.57
N VAL A 928 25.37 -21.71 -29.89
CA VAL A 928 25.29 -21.83 -28.42
C VAL A 928 26.66 -21.83 -27.77
N ALA A 929 26.72 -21.55 -26.47
CA ALA A 929 27.91 -21.84 -25.67
C ALA A 929 27.53 -22.56 -24.38
N PHE A 930 28.24 -23.65 -24.09
CA PHE A 930 28.08 -24.47 -22.90
C PHE A 930 29.05 -24.01 -21.83
N GLN A 931 28.57 -23.86 -20.61
CA GLN A 931 29.38 -23.52 -19.45
C GLN A 931 29.10 -24.48 -18.30
N VAL A 932 30.14 -24.90 -17.61
CA VAL A 932 30.05 -25.69 -16.38
C VAL A 932 30.60 -24.86 -15.24
N TRP A 933 29.81 -24.71 -14.19
CA TRP A 933 30.16 -23.98 -12.98
C TRP A 933 30.02 -24.90 -11.76
N ALA A 934 30.89 -24.74 -10.77
CA ALA A 934 30.73 -25.39 -9.47
C ALA A 934 31.02 -24.41 -8.34
N ASP A 935 30.13 -24.33 -7.35
CA ASP A 935 30.22 -23.41 -6.21
C ASP A 935 30.54 -21.95 -6.61
N GLY A 936 29.94 -21.47 -7.70
CA GLY A 936 30.16 -20.12 -8.23
C GLY A 936 31.45 -19.92 -9.03
N GLU A 937 32.25 -20.96 -9.24
CA GLU A 937 33.47 -20.94 -10.05
C GLU A 937 33.20 -21.57 -11.43
N LYS A 938 33.55 -20.88 -12.53
CA LYS A 938 33.44 -21.43 -13.88
C LYS A 938 34.57 -22.43 -14.15
N LEU A 939 34.21 -23.70 -14.30
CA LEU A 939 35.16 -24.80 -14.55
C LEU A 939 35.38 -25.03 -16.05
N PHE A 940 34.39 -24.75 -16.89
CA PHE A 940 34.47 -24.97 -18.34
C PHE A 940 33.64 -23.94 -19.11
N ASP A 941 34.09 -23.63 -20.33
CA ASP A 941 33.40 -22.82 -21.32
C ASP A 941 33.74 -23.36 -22.71
N SER A 942 32.73 -23.75 -23.50
CA SER A 942 32.96 -24.26 -24.84
C SER A 942 33.37 -23.18 -25.84
N GLY A 943 33.13 -21.90 -25.54
CA GLY A 943 32.95 -20.86 -26.55
C GLY A 943 31.76 -21.16 -27.48
N THR A 944 31.55 -20.33 -28.49
CA THR A 944 30.48 -20.53 -29.48
C THR A 944 30.67 -21.84 -30.23
N MET A 945 29.64 -22.67 -30.21
CA MET A 945 29.48 -23.89 -30.98
C MET A 945 28.34 -23.69 -31.97
N LYS A 946 28.49 -24.27 -33.16
CA LYS A 946 27.49 -24.29 -34.22
C LYS A 946 27.19 -25.73 -34.60
N ARG A 947 26.16 -25.94 -35.42
CA ARG A 947 25.76 -27.27 -35.88
C ARG A 947 26.89 -28.09 -36.54
N ASP A 948 27.82 -27.42 -37.24
CA ASP A 948 28.99 -28.03 -37.90
C ASP A 948 30.23 -28.12 -37.00
N THR A 949 30.13 -27.69 -35.75
CA THR A 949 31.18 -27.84 -34.74
C THR A 949 31.09 -29.25 -34.15
N PRO A 950 32.15 -30.08 -34.24
CA PRO A 950 32.18 -31.36 -33.55
C PRO A 950 31.97 -31.19 -32.04
N ALA A 951 31.25 -32.13 -31.44
CA ALA A 951 30.95 -32.20 -30.03
C ALA A 951 32.24 -32.14 -29.21
N LYS A 952 32.19 -31.43 -28.09
CA LYS A 952 33.33 -31.29 -27.18
C LYS A 952 33.14 -32.20 -25.99
N PHE A 953 34.16 -33.00 -25.70
CA PHE A 953 34.23 -33.75 -24.46
C PHE A 953 34.65 -32.84 -23.31
N ILE A 954 33.92 -32.92 -22.21
CA ILE A 954 34.13 -32.20 -20.95
C ILE A 954 34.55 -33.22 -19.90
N ASP A 955 35.58 -32.87 -19.13
CA ASP A 955 36.02 -33.63 -17.95
C ASP A 955 36.56 -32.65 -16.91
N VAL A 956 35.75 -32.33 -15.90
CA VAL A 956 36.05 -31.32 -14.89
C VAL A 956 36.06 -31.91 -13.48
N ASP A 957 36.93 -31.34 -12.62
CA ASP A 957 37.04 -31.71 -11.21
C ASP A 957 35.89 -31.09 -10.41
N VAL A 958 35.11 -31.94 -9.75
CA VAL A 958 34.03 -31.56 -8.85
C VAL A 958 34.23 -32.11 -7.44
N SER A 959 35.41 -32.66 -7.12
CA SER A 959 35.74 -33.21 -5.80
C SER A 959 35.51 -32.17 -4.72
N GLY A 960 34.69 -32.52 -3.72
CA GLY A 960 34.39 -31.66 -2.57
C GLY A 960 33.52 -30.44 -2.87
N ARG A 961 33.01 -30.29 -4.11
CA ARG A 961 32.07 -29.22 -4.47
C ARG A 961 30.67 -29.52 -3.91
N LYS A 962 29.87 -28.48 -3.72
CA LYS A 962 28.50 -28.59 -3.17
C LYS A 962 27.43 -28.48 -4.25
N GLN A 963 27.70 -27.70 -5.29
CA GLN A 963 26.76 -27.43 -6.38
C GLN A 963 27.45 -27.57 -7.72
N LEU A 964 26.76 -28.18 -8.69
CA LEU A 964 27.11 -28.14 -10.12
C LEU A 964 26.04 -27.35 -10.86
N LYS A 965 26.42 -26.41 -11.71
CA LYS A 965 25.53 -25.62 -12.57
C LYS A 965 25.97 -25.75 -14.03
N LEU A 966 25.04 -26.18 -14.88
CA LEU A 966 25.20 -26.33 -16.33
C LEU A 966 24.44 -25.22 -17.02
N ILE A 967 25.08 -24.45 -17.90
CA ILE A 967 24.45 -23.32 -18.61
C ILE A 967 24.64 -23.49 -20.11
N VAL A 968 23.59 -23.27 -20.89
CA VAL A 968 23.68 -23.04 -22.33
C VAL A 968 23.24 -21.62 -22.64
N THR A 969 24.13 -20.80 -23.18
CA THR A 969 23.81 -19.42 -23.63
C THR A 969 23.53 -19.39 -25.13
N ASP A 970 22.76 -18.41 -25.60
CA ASP A 970 22.47 -18.11 -27.02
C ASP A 970 23.65 -17.49 -27.80
N ALA A 971 24.87 -17.55 -27.25
CA ALA A 971 26.09 -16.98 -27.82
C ALA A 971 25.96 -15.52 -28.35
N SER A 972 25.01 -14.74 -27.79
CA SER A 972 24.71 -13.35 -28.16
C SER A 972 24.15 -13.12 -29.57
N ASP A 973 23.57 -14.12 -30.24
CA ASP A 973 22.85 -13.94 -31.52
C ASP A 973 21.35 -14.28 -31.48
N GLY A 974 20.80 -14.51 -30.28
CA GLY A 974 19.40 -14.85 -30.05
C GLY A 974 19.16 -16.35 -30.18
N ASN A 975 18.05 -16.85 -29.62
CA ASN A 975 17.86 -18.28 -29.36
C ASN A 975 17.20 -19.07 -30.52
N GLY A 976 17.46 -18.72 -31.79
CA GLY A 976 16.77 -19.38 -32.90
C GLY A 976 17.33 -20.76 -33.24
N ASN A 977 16.56 -21.84 -33.00
CA ASN A 977 16.93 -23.24 -33.30
C ASN A 977 18.18 -23.73 -32.56
N ASP A 978 18.36 -23.27 -31.33
CA ASP A 978 19.50 -23.56 -30.47
C ASP A 978 19.29 -24.82 -29.64
N HIS A 979 19.02 -25.95 -30.30
CA HIS A 979 18.83 -27.23 -29.63
C HIS A 979 20.20 -27.74 -29.19
N ALA A 980 20.37 -27.95 -27.89
CA ALA A 980 21.67 -28.12 -27.24
C ALA A 980 21.62 -29.27 -26.25
N ASP A 981 22.58 -30.20 -26.35
CA ASP A 981 22.57 -31.38 -25.50
C ASP A 981 23.82 -31.51 -24.63
N TRP A 982 23.58 -31.99 -23.42
CA TRP A 982 24.57 -32.53 -22.49
C TRP A 982 24.54 -34.06 -22.60
N ALA A 983 25.14 -34.59 -23.65
CA ALA A 983 25.15 -36.02 -23.96
C ALA A 983 26.12 -36.80 -23.05
N ASP A 984 25.75 -38.03 -22.69
CA ASP A 984 26.51 -38.93 -21.80
C ASP A 984 26.95 -38.26 -20.48
N ALA A 985 26.13 -37.33 -19.99
CA ALA A 985 26.45 -36.52 -18.82
C ALA A 985 26.40 -37.35 -17.54
N GLN A 986 27.55 -37.55 -16.89
CA GLN A 986 27.71 -38.45 -15.75
C GLN A 986 28.67 -37.91 -14.69
N PHE A 987 28.45 -38.36 -13.46
CA PHE A 987 29.42 -38.25 -12.37
C PHE A 987 30.28 -39.51 -12.28
N ILE A 988 31.56 -39.31 -11.99
CA ILE A 988 32.52 -40.39 -11.78
C ILE A 988 33.23 -40.15 -10.45
N ALA A 989 33.57 -41.25 -9.79
CA ALA A 989 34.49 -41.25 -8.66
C ALA A 989 35.80 -41.89 -9.09
N ASP A 990 36.91 -41.22 -8.80
CA ASP A 990 38.24 -41.75 -9.06
C ASP A 990 38.50 -42.85 -8.01
N LYS A 991 38.24 -44.10 -8.39
CA LYS A 991 38.58 -45.26 -7.54
C LYS A 991 40.07 -45.19 -7.21
N ALA A 992 40.37 -44.86 -5.95
CA ALA A 992 41.66 -44.91 -5.27
C ALA A 992 42.89 -45.18 -6.17
N ARG A 993 43.77 -44.17 -6.30
CA ARG A 993 45.20 -44.51 -6.31
C ARG A 993 45.61 -45.18 -5.01
#